data_AF-A0A374W6F3-F1
#
_entry.id   AF-A0A374W6F3-F1
#
_cell.length_a   1.000
_cell.length_b   1.000
_cell.length_c   1.000
_cell.angle_alpha   90.00
_cell.angle_beta   90.00
_cell.angle_gamma   90.00
#
_symmetry.space_group_name_H-M   'P 1'
#
loop_
_entity.id
_entity.type
_entity.pdbx_description
1 polymer ?
#
loop_
_entity_poly.entity_id
_entity_poly.type
_entity_poly.pdbx_seq_one_letter_code
_entity_poly.pdbx_strand_id
1 'polypeptide(L)'
;MKKFYILFLLLSILTSNIFAQDIEQNVEKRLNDFFSQYATTNATIGKCSLKEINLDHNKRKLSVMASESFAYQPFLPETVEGIYRQLSQMLPGPVNYYDITVYVNGQPIEELIPNIYRNKKKDNSRLANADYKGDAWVQNTSRPYNIPQGLDGRHISLWQSHGKYYKNDKDKWVWQRPRLYTTTEDLYTQSYIIPYIIPMLENAGAVVFTPRERDTQRHEVIVDNDNPRSSSIYIEGKSRKAKWNTADVKGFAQKKQIYLDNENPFSDGTVRYAPTEKKKSKAFAEWIPYIPESGDYAVYVSYRTLPNSITDAKYTVFHKGGTTEFKVNQTIGGGTWVYLGTFSFDKGSNDYGMVILSNESNRKGVVCADAVRFGGGMGNIARGETPDMAVTSGLPRYLEGARYWAQWAGMPYFLYGEKQGANDYTDDINTRSRMINFLSGGSVYNPYEKGLGIPFEMNLALHSDAGYTKDNKTVGSLGIYTSEFNEGKLGSGISRYASRDLSDILLTGLTRDIRSNFAVDWSRRSMWDKNYSETRLPAVPSTIIELLSHQNFADMRLGLDPNFRFTVGRSIYKSILRFVTSQHGSDYVVQPLPVSHFAIQFGKKKNTIQLSWKGTDDPLEPTAKPQEYIVYTRIGYGGFDNGIKVGSPTHTMKIEPGLVYSFKITAINKGGESFPSEILSAYIAPKSKGTVLIVNGFDRISAPTTIETPDSLGFDLNKEPGVPYIYDISLCGAQTGFNRRNIGKETKDGLGYSGRELEGKKIAGNTFDYPFIHGKAIQASGKYSFVSCSDEAVESGRVKLNDYPVVDFILGLEKESAPEYNPGNTDYKTFTPVMQQLINLYCQAGGNILVSGSYIGSDMTHSPAEQVFTHDVLKYDFGGTQANSLSGEIYGAGRTFSIPRTLNEESYAVPAPERILPVAPAFSSFVYTDGSQSAGTAYKGNYKTFVLGFPFESITSEQERAQVMAGILKFFE
;
A
#
# COMPACT_ATOMS: atom_id res chain seq x y z
N MET A 1 79.91 -30.75 30.65
CA MET A 1 78.97 -29.62 30.54
C MET A 1 78.07 -29.64 29.28
N LYS A 2 78.48 -30.11 28.09
CA LYS A 2 77.63 -30.10 26.87
C LYS A 2 76.40 -31.04 26.85
N LYS A 3 76.35 -32.14 27.63
CA LYS A 3 75.20 -33.07 27.66
C LYS A 3 74.01 -32.60 28.51
N PHE A 4 74.22 -31.72 29.50
CA PHE A 4 73.13 -31.20 30.34
C PHE A 4 72.31 -30.10 29.64
N TYR A 5 72.94 -29.28 28.78
CA TYR A 5 72.24 -28.24 28.01
C TYR A 5 71.29 -28.81 26.95
N ILE A 6 71.62 -29.95 26.33
CA ILE A 6 70.77 -30.59 25.30
C ILE A 6 69.53 -31.23 25.93
N LEU A 7 69.66 -31.84 27.12
CA LEU A 7 68.51 -32.39 27.85
C LEU A 7 67.60 -31.28 28.40
N PHE A 8 68.16 -30.16 28.86
CA PHE A 8 67.38 -28.98 29.26
C PHE A 8 66.69 -28.32 28.07
N LEU A 9 67.32 -28.27 26.89
CA LEU A 9 66.70 -27.78 25.65
C LEU A 9 65.55 -28.69 25.19
N LEU A 10 65.74 -30.01 25.23
CA LEU A 10 64.70 -30.98 24.87
C LEU A 10 63.53 -30.97 25.87
N LEU A 11 63.79 -30.85 27.18
CA LEU A 11 62.73 -30.70 28.18
C LEU A 11 62.01 -29.35 28.07
N SER A 12 62.70 -28.26 27.76
CA SER A 12 62.06 -26.95 27.55
C SER A 12 61.27 -26.87 26.24
N ILE A 13 61.68 -27.60 25.20
CA ILE A 13 60.91 -27.77 23.96
C ILE A 13 59.68 -28.68 24.18
N LEU A 14 59.79 -29.71 25.03
CA LEU A 14 58.65 -30.57 25.40
C LEU A 14 57.65 -29.83 26.30
N THR A 15 58.10 -29.06 27.29
CA THR A 15 57.20 -28.28 28.17
C THR A 15 56.58 -27.08 27.45
N SER A 16 57.27 -26.44 26.51
CA SER A 16 56.70 -25.36 25.70
C SER A 16 55.62 -25.86 24.73
N ASN A 17 55.78 -27.05 24.16
CA ASN A 17 54.76 -27.66 23.29
C ASN A 17 53.52 -28.09 24.07
N ILE A 18 53.68 -28.63 25.29
CA ILE A 18 52.54 -28.99 26.17
C ILE A 18 51.77 -27.73 26.62
N PHE A 19 52.47 -26.66 27.03
CA PHE A 19 51.83 -25.40 27.40
C PHE A 19 51.10 -24.71 26.24
N ALA A 20 51.64 -24.77 25.02
CA ALA A 20 51.00 -24.23 23.83
C ALA A 20 49.72 -25.02 23.47
N GLN A 21 49.77 -26.34 23.57
CA GLN A 21 48.64 -27.24 23.30
C GLN A 21 47.51 -27.07 24.34
N ASP A 22 47.84 -26.83 25.62
CA ASP A 22 46.87 -26.52 26.67
C ASP A 22 46.19 -25.15 26.47
N ILE A 23 46.93 -24.15 25.99
CA ILE A 23 46.39 -22.81 25.69
C ILE A 23 45.40 -22.89 24.51
N GLU A 24 45.76 -23.60 23.44
CA GLU A 24 44.91 -23.75 22.25
C GLU A 24 43.60 -24.49 22.57
N GLN A 25 43.66 -25.60 23.32
CA GLN A 25 42.48 -26.32 23.79
C GLN A 25 41.57 -25.45 24.69
N ASN A 26 42.16 -24.63 25.56
CA ASN A 26 41.41 -23.72 26.42
C ASN A 26 40.74 -22.59 25.62
N VAL A 27 41.44 -22.03 24.63
CA VAL A 27 40.88 -21.05 23.68
C VAL A 27 39.70 -21.66 22.92
N GLU A 28 39.89 -22.84 22.33
CA GLU A 28 38.85 -23.53 21.56
C GLU A 28 37.63 -23.85 22.43
N LYS A 29 37.83 -24.36 23.65
CA LYS A 29 36.75 -24.64 24.59
C LYS A 29 35.94 -23.38 24.92
N ARG A 30 36.60 -22.27 25.27
CA ARG A 30 35.93 -21.01 25.62
C ARG A 30 35.16 -20.40 24.44
N LEU A 31 35.71 -20.51 23.23
CA LEU A 31 35.02 -20.07 22.02
C LEU A 31 33.81 -20.96 21.72
N ASN A 32 33.93 -22.29 21.86
CA ASN A 32 32.81 -23.21 21.73
C ASN A 32 31.69 -22.88 22.73
N ASP A 33 32.04 -22.65 24.00
CA ASP A 33 31.09 -22.27 25.04
C ASP A 33 30.42 -20.93 24.70
N PHE A 34 31.18 -19.93 24.25
CA PHE A 34 30.66 -18.63 23.82
C PHE A 34 29.64 -18.76 22.68
N PHE A 35 30.01 -19.39 21.56
CA PHE A 35 29.11 -19.47 20.40
C PHE A 35 27.91 -20.38 20.65
N SER A 36 28.05 -21.46 21.41
CA SER A 36 26.93 -22.36 21.73
C SER A 36 25.88 -21.71 22.64
N GLN A 37 26.30 -20.77 23.50
CA GLN A 37 25.44 -20.03 24.42
C GLN A 37 25.09 -18.62 23.90
N TYR A 38 25.64 -18.21 22.75
CA TYR A 38 25.45 -16.87 22.22
C TYR A 38 23.97 -16.63 21.89
N ALA A 39 23.44 -15.55 22.46
CA ALA A 39 22.13 -15.02 22.14
C ALA A 39 22.23 -13.51 21.99
N THR A 40 21.57 -12.97 20.97
CA THR A 40 21.45 -11.53 20.75
C THR A 40 20.07 -11.06 21.17
N THR A 41 19.99 -9.85 21.74
CA THR A 41 18.72 -9.22 22.12
C THR A 41 18.01 -8.56 20.93
N ASN A 42 18.71 -8.42 19.80
CA ASN A 42 18.24 -7.62 18.67
C ASN A 42 17.58 -8.45 17.57
N ALA A 43 17.69 -9.78 17.61
CA ALA A 43 17.08 -10.68 16.64
C ALA A 43 16.95 -12.12 17.17
N THR A 44 15.94 -12.84 16.69
CA THR A 44 15.83 -14.30 16.86
C THR A 44 16.63 -14.98 15.75
N ILE A 45 17.80 -15.51 16.12
CA ILE A 45 18.70 -16.24 15.22
C ILE A 45 18.77 -17.72 15.59
N GLY A 46 19.17 -18.55 14.63
CA GLY A 46 19.44 -19.97 14.88
C GLY A 46 20.63 -20.17 15.83
N LYS A 47 20.79 -21.39 16.36
CA LYS A 47 21.93 -21.74 17.22
C LYS A 47 23.26 -21.43 16.54
N CYS A 48 24.14 -20.75 17.25
CA CYS A 48 25.49 -20.45 16.78
C CYS A 48 26.46 -21.57 17.21
N SER A 49 27.54 -21.73 16.45
CA SER A 49 28.60 -22.70 16.74
C SER A 49 29.94 -22.21 16.20
N LEU A 50 31.02 -22.60 16.87
CA LEU A 50 32.36 -22.45 16.34
C LEU A 50 32.56 -23.46 15.21
N LYS A 51 33.22 -23.04 14.12
CA LYS A 51 33.57 -23.91 13.01
C LYS A 51 35.05 -24.26 13.00
N GLU A 52 35.90 -23.25 13.16
CA GLU A 52 37.34 -23.40 13.06
C GLU A 52 38.03 -22.23 13.79
N ILE A 53 39.23 -22.46 14.30
CA ILE A 53 40.14 -21.42 14.80
C ILE A 53 41.47 -21.52 14.08
N ASN A 54 42.10 -20.37 13.85
CA ASN A 54 43.48 -20.28 13.39
C ASN A 54 44.24 -19.33 14.31
N LEU A 55 45.15 -19.90 15.09
CA LEU A 55 45.95 -19.18 16.10
C LEU A 55 47.39 -19.04 15.62
N ASP A 56 47.80 -17.80 15.33
CA ASP A 56 49.17 -17.47 14.93
C ASP A 56 49.87 -16.70 16.07
N HIS A 57 50.61 -17.44 16.89
CA HIS A 57 51.35 -16.87 18.02
C HIS A 57 52.46 -15.90 17.59
N ASN A 58 53.06 -16.10 16.41
CA ASN A 58 54.14 -15.24 15.91
C ASN A 58 53.61 -13.87 15.51
N LYS A 59 52.46 -13.84 14.82
CA LYS A 59 51.79 -12.60 14.42
C LYS A 59 50.88 -12.02 15.50
N ARG A 60 50.69 -12.75 16.61
CA ARG A 60 49.72 -12.43 17.67
C ARG A 60 48.32 -12.23 17.08
N LYS A 61 47.87 -13.18 16.25
CA LYS A 61 46.56 -13.16 15.59
C LYS A 61 45.72 -14.38 15.95
N LEU A 62 44.43 -14.16 16.12
CA LEU A 62 43.43 -15.22 16.27
C LEU A 62 42.32 -14.98 15.25
N SER A 63 42.17 -15.91 14.30
CA SER A 63 41.04 -15.91 13.37
C SER A 63 40.03 -16.96 13.83
N VAL A 64 38.77 -16.54 14.00
CA VAL A 64 37.68 -17.37 14.51
C VAL A 64 36.62 -17.52 13.44
N MET A 65 36.35 -18.73 12.98
CA MET A 65 35.29 -19.01 12.01
C MET A 65 34.02 -19.43 12.76
N ALA A 66 32.96 -18.65 12.65
CA ALA A 66 31.67 -18.97 13.25
C ALA A 66 30.66 -19.48 12.22
N SER A 67 29.62 -20.18 12.70
CA SER A 67 28.54 -20.66 11.83
C SER A 67 27.74 -19.54 11.19
N GLU A 68 27.15 -19.83 10.03
CA GLU A 68 26.31 -18.91 9.23
C GLU A 68 25.23 -18.21 10.07
N SER A 69 24.61 -18.92 11.02
CA SER A 69 23.59 -18.38 11.93
C SER A 69 24.04 -17.15 12.72
N PHE A 70 25.34 -17.00 12.97
CA PHE A 70 25.90 -15.82 13.65
C PHE A 70 25.80 -14.56 12.79
N ALA A 71 25.77 -14.68 11.46
CA ALA A 71 25.61 -13.55 10.53
C ALA A 71 24.15 -13.10 10.33
N TYR A 72 23.19 -13.87 10.85
CA TYR A 72 21.76 -13.61 10.65
C TYR A 72 21.20 -12.50 11.55
N GLN A 73 22.03 -11.92 12.42
CA GLN A 73 21.70 -10.77 13.26
C GLN A 73 22.07 -9.44 12.58
N PRO A 74 21.47 -8.30 12.98
CA PRO A 74 21.95 -7.00 12.57
C PRO A 74 23.35 -6.74 13.15
N PHE A 75 24.24 -6.13 12.36
CA PHE A 75 25.52 -5.64 12.85
C PHE A 75 25.57 -4.12 12.78
N LEU A 76 25.78 -3.52 13.94
CA LEU A 76 26.10 -2.11 14.12
C LEU A 76 27.51 -1.99 14.71
N PRO A 77 28.20 -0.83 14.55
CA PRO A 77 29.53 -0.63 15.11
C PRO A 77 29.64 -1.02 16.58
N GLU A 78 28.66 -0.65 17.39
CA GLU A 78 28.62 -0.89 18.83
C GLU A 78 28.41 -2.37 19.16
N THR A 79 27.65 -3.07 18.31
CA THR A 79 27.42 -4.52 18.47
C THR A 79 28.69 -5.30 18.14
N VAL A 80 29.38 -4.93 17.07
CA VAL A 80 30.64 -5.56 16.66
C VAL A 80 31.73 -5.32 17.69
N GLU A 81 31.91 -4.06 18.15
CA GLU A 81 32.84 -3.73 19.23
C GLU A 81 32.51 -4.48 20.53
N GLY A 82 31.22 -4.61 20.86
CA GLY A 82 30.74 -5.38 21.99
C GLY A 82 31.15 -6.85 21.92
N ILE A 83 31.00 -7.50 20.76
CA ILE A 83 31.42 -8.89 20.53
C ILE A 83 32.92 -9.04 20.72
N TYR A 84 33.73 -8.22 20.03
CA TYR A 84 35.20 -8.30 20.14
C TYR A 84 35.70 -8.06 21.57
N ARG A 85 35.06 -7.14 22.31
CA ARG A 85 35.36 -6.90 23.73
C ARG A 85 35.04 -8.12 24.59
N GLN A 86 33.89 -8.77 24.39
CA GLN A 86 33.53 -9.99 25.12
C GLN A 86 34.53 -11.13 24.84
N LEU A 87 34.89 -11.33 23.58
CA LEU A 87 35.90 -12.32 23.19
C LEU A 87 37.25 -12.03 23.84
N SER A 88 37.71 -10.77 23.81
CA SER A 88 38.98 -10.38 24.43
C SER A 88 38.97 -10.60 25.95
N GLN A 89 37.84 -10.33 26.62
CA GLN A 89 37.71 -10.50 28.07
C GLN A 89 37.64 -11.97 28.50
N MET A 90 37.01 -12.83 27.69
CA MET A 90 36.84 -14.24 28.05
C MET A 90 38.06 -15.10 27.72
N LEU A 91 38.90 -14.73 26.73
CA LEU A 91 40.04 -15.54 26.31
C LEU A 91 41.19 -15.51 27.34
N PRO A 92 42.00 -16.59 27.45
CA PRO A 92 43.13 -16.63 28.37
C PRO A 92 44.30 -15.77 27.87
N GLY A 93 45.15 -15.30 28.79
CA GLY A 93 46.43 -14.69 28.43
C GLY A 93 47.42 -15.73 27.90
N PRO A 94 48.22 -15.42 26.86
CA PRO A 94 48.39 -14.11 26.21
C PRO A 94 47.41 -13.82 25.04
N VAL A 95 46.53 -14.75 24.68
CA VAL A 95 45.65 -14.68 23.49
C VAL A 95 44.61 -13.56 23.60
N ASN A 96 44.20 -13.17 24.81
CA ASN A 96 43.37 -11.99 25.04
C ASN A 96 43.97 -10.65 24.57
N TYR A 97 45.28 -10.60 24.29
CA TYR A 97 45.97 -9.44 23.71
C TYR A 97 46.33 -9.64 22.23
N TYR A 98 45.73 -10.61 21.55
CA TYR A 98 45.94 -10.84 20.12
C TYR A 98 44.98 -9.97 19.30
N ASP A 99 45.33 -9.76 18.04
CA ASP A 99 44.41 -9.22 17.03
C ASP A 99 43.40 -10.33 16.68
N ILE A 100 42.16 -10.18 17.17
CA ILE A 100 41.08 -11.14 17.00
C ILE A 100 40.22 -10.71 15.82
N THR A 101 39.98 -11.62 14.87
CA THR A 101 39.02 -11.39 13.78
C THR A 101 38.03 -12.55 13.74
N VAL A 102 36.74 -12.23 13.80
CA VAL A 102 35.66 -13.22 13.67
C VAL A 102 35.14 -13.17 12.24
N TYR A 103 35.12 -14.32 11.59
CA TYR A 103 34.63 -14.50 10.24
C TYR A 103 33.33 -15.30 10.23
N VAL A 104 32.40 -14.86 9.39
CA VAL A 104 31.21 -15.63 9.01
C VAL A 104 31.06 -15.58 7.50
N ASN A 105 30.83 -16.72 6.86
CA ASN A 105 30.78 -16.85 5.40
C ASN A 105 31.98 -16.19 4.70
N GLY A 106 33.17 -16.36 5.27
CA GLY A 106 34.43 -15.81 4.74
C GLY A 106 34.59 -14.29 4.90
N GLN A 107 33.66 -13.58 5.56
CA GLN A 107 33.74 -12.14 5.81
C GLN A 107 33.97 -11.83 7.29
N PRO A 108 34.86 -10.87 7.64
CA PRO A 108 34.92 -10.31 8.98
C PRO A 108 33.57 -9.69 9.38
N ILE A 109 33.16 -9.84 10.65
CA ILE A 109 31.85 -9.34 11.10
C ILE A 109 31.71 -7.82 11.03
N GLU A 110 32.80 -7.06 11.14
CA GLU A 110 32.82 -5.61 10.91
C GLU A 110 32.50 -5.23 9.48
N GLU A 111 32.78 -6.12 8.52
CA GLU A 111 32.41 -5.92 7.13
C GLU A 111 30.93 -6.23 6.89
N LEU A 112 30.22 -6.84 7.85
CA LEU A 112 28.78 -7.06 7.76
C LEU A 112 27.96 -5.86 8.27
N ILE A 113 28.59 -4.74 8.64
CA ILE A 113 27.86 -3.51 8.96
C ILE A 113 27.38 -2.85 7.66
N PRO A 114 26.07 -2.61 7.48
CA PRO A 114 25.55 -1.90 6.31
C PRO A 114 26.19 -0.53 6.13
N ASN A 115 26.44 -0.12 4.88
CA ASN A 115 27.15 1.13 4.59
C ASN A 115 26.52 2.38 5.24
N ILE A 116 25.19 2.39 5.45
CA ILE A 116 24.46 3.49 6.10
C ILE A 116 24.77 3.61 7.60
N TYR A 117 25.25 2.54 8.24
CA TYR A 117 25.56 2.49 9.68
C TYR A 117 27.07 2.48 9.98
N ARG A 118 27.94 2.55 8.96
CA ARG A 118 29.39 2.53 9.16
C ARG A 118 29.89 3.87 9.68
N ASN A 119 30.55 3.86 10.84
CA ASN A 119 31.28 5.01 11.39
C ASN A 119 32.65 5.24 10.71
N LYS A 120 33.16 4.23 9.99
CA LYS A 120 34.45 4.24 9.26
C LYS A 120 34.23 4.48 7.76
N LYS A 121 35.29 4.30 6.96
CA LYS A 121 35.23 4.33 5.48
C LYS A 121 34.17 3.33 4.97
N LYS A 122 33.30 3.79 4.05
CA LYS A 122 32.32 2.95 3.36
C LYS A 122 32.99 1.85 2.54
N ASP A 123 32.32 0.70 2.42
CA ASP A 123 32.70 -0.36 1.49
C ASP A 123 32.20 0.02 0.09
N ASN A 124 33.11 0.54 -0.73
CA ASN A 124 32.83 0.97 -2.10
C ASN A 124 32.41 -0.19 -3.01
N SER A 125 32.70 -1.44 -2.67
CA SER A 125 32.29 -2.59 -3.50
C SER A 125 30.78 -2.81 -3.49
N ARG A 126 30.07 -2.31 -2.46
CA ARG A 126 28.60 -2.45 -2.28
C ARG A 126 27.82 -1.19 -2.62
N LEU A 127 28.50 -0.12 -3.05
CA LEU A 127 27.86 1.11 -3.50
C LEU A 127 27.62 1.04 -5.00
N ALA A 128 26.57 1.70 -5.47
CA ALA A 128 26.34 1.86 -6.90
C ALA A 128 27.59 2.45 -7.57
N ASN A 129 28.09 1.75 -8.58
CA ASN A 129 29.24 2.16 -9.37
C ASN A 129 28.83 2.88 -10.67
N ALA A 130 27.53 3.11 -10.84
CA ALA A 130 26.91 3.83 -11.95
C ALA A 130 25.75 4.67 -11.40
N ASP A 131 25.37 5.73 -12.10
CA ASP A 131 24.20 6.56 -11.79
C ASP A 131 23.49 6.92 -13.09
N TYR A 132 22.20 6.61 -13.19
CA TYR A 132 21.42 6.86 -14.40
C TYR A 132 21.18 8.37 -14.58
N LYS A 133 21.60 8.91 -15.73
CA LYS A 133 21.48 10.35 -16.07
C LYS A 133 20.47 10.66 -17.17
N GLY A 134 19.74 9.65 -17.66
CA GLY A 134 18.74 9.83 -18.71
C GLY A 134 17.38 10.29 -18.17
N ASP A 135 16.44 10.55 -19.09
CA ASP A 135 15.06 10.88 -18.72
C ASP A 135 14.36 9.65 -18.12
N ALA A 136 13.47 9.86 -17.15
CA ALA A 136 12.67 8.81 -16.52
C ALA A 136 11.83 8.04 -17.56
N TRP A 137 11.47 6.78 -17.26
CA TRP A 137 10.69 5.98 -18.21
C TRP A 137 9.31 6.61 -18.45
N VAL A 138 8.69 7.11 -17.38
CA VAL A 138 7.47 7.90 -17.38
C VAL A 138 7.64 9.06 -16.39
N GLN A 139 7.24 10.26 -16.80
CA GLN A 139 7.25 11.45 -15.96
C GLN A 139 5.89 12.17 -16.07
N ASN A 140 5.20 12.36 -14.95
CA ASN A 140 4.03 13.25 -14.88
C ASN A 140 4.49 14.71 -14.88
N THR A 141 4.20 15.44 -15.95
CA THR A 141 4.57 16.85 -16.12
C THR A 141 3.48 17.83 -15.67
N SER A 142 2.29 17.35 -15.30
CA SER A 142 1.24 18.15 -14.68
C SER A 142 1.41 18.31 -13.17
N ARG A 143 2.34 17.59 -12.54
CA ARG A 143 2.66 17.73 -11.11
C ARG A 143 3.20 19.15 -10.83
N PRO A 144 2.61 19.93 -9.89
CA PRO A 144 2.96 21.34 -9.68
C PRO A 144 4.19 21.59 -8.77
N TYR A 145 4.98 20.57 -8.46
CA TYR A 145 6.13 20.63 -7.55
C TYR A 145 7.22 19.61 -7.94
N ASN A 146 8.42 19.80 -7.40
CA ASN A 146 9.60 18.94 -7.62
C ASN A 146 9.97 18.19 -6.33
N ILE A 147 10.68 17.05 -6.46
CA ILE A 147 11.01 16.16 -5.33
C ILE A 147 12.54 15.90 -5.26
N PRO A 148 13.37 16.93 -5.03
CA PRO A 148 14.82 16.84 -5.21
C PRO A 148 15.56 15.96 -4.19
N GLN A 149 14.94 15.60 -3.07
CA GLN A 149 15.53 14.76 -2.01
C GLN A 149 14.68 13.51 -1.71
N GLY A 150 13.79 13.14 -2.64
CA GLY A 150 13.07 11.87 -2.61
C GLY A 150 13.70 10.83 -3.53
N LEU A 151 12.86 10.17 -4.32
CA LEU A 151 13.19 9.14 -5.31
C LEU A 151 12.94 9.61 -6.75
N ASP A 152 12.92 10.92 -7.00
CA ASP A 152 12.60 11.49 -8.31
C ASP A 152 13.46 10.88 -9.43
N GLY A 153 12.81 10.29 -10.43
CA GLY A 153 13.45 9.65 -11.58
C GLY A 153 14.17 8.32 -11.29
N ARG A 154 14.08 7.79 -10.06
CA ARG A 154 14.63 6.48 -9.69
C ARG A 154 13.66 5.37 -10.07
N HIS A 155 14.15 4.25 -10.60
CA HIS A 155 13.31 3.12 -11.00
C HIS A 155 13.41 2.00 -9.98
N ILE A 156 12.28 1.64 -9.38
CA ILE A 156 12.19 0.63 -8.34
C ILE A 156 11.31 -0.49 -8.85
N SER A 157 11.73 -1.74 -8.67
CA SER A 157 10.83 -2.86 -8.86
C SER A 157 10.45 -3.49 -7.52
N LEU A 158 9.20 -3.87 -7.39
CA LEU A 158 8.72 -4.63 -6.24
C LEU A 158 7.48 -5.44 -6.60
N TRP A 159 7.22 -6.51 -5.85
CA TRP A 159 6.02 -7.31 -6.02
C TRP A 159 5.52 -7.87 -4.68
N GLN A 160 4.21 -8.03 -4.65
CA GLN A 160 3.52 -8.97 -3.77
C GLN A 160 3.97 -10.41 -4.05
N SER A 161 3.67 -11.36 -3.18
CA SER A 161 4.08 -12.76 -3.28
C SER A 161 3.48 -13.49 -4.51
N HIS A 162 3.15 -14.76 -4.35
CA HIS A 162 2.58 -15.59 -5.39
C HIS A 162 1.19 -15.09 -5.82
N GLY A 163 0.73 -15.58 -6.98
CA GLY A 163 -0.62 -15.36 -7.46
C GLY A 163 -1.29 -16.69 -7.80
N LYS A 164 -2.55 -16.63 -8.20
CA LYS A 164 -3.28 -17.80 -8.70
C LYS A 164 -2.49 -18.42 -9.85
N TYR A 165 -2.24 -19.73 -9.76
CA TYR A 165 -1.56 -20.48 -10.81
C TYR A 165 -2.31 -21.76 -11.13
N TYR A 166 -2.10 -22.25 -12.34
CA TYR A 166 -2.69 -23.49 -12.81
C TYR A 166 -1.79 -24.67 -12.45
N LYS A 167 -2.36 -25.68 -11.80
CA LYS A 167 -1.65 -26.86 -11.33
C LYS A 167 -1.99 -28.05 -12.25
N ASN A 168 -1.09 -28.32 -13.21
CA ASN A 168 -1.29 -29.29 -14.29
C ASN A 168 -1.68 -30.68 -13.81
N ASP A 169 -1.00 -31.24 -12.80
CA ASP A 169 -1.28 -32.58 -12.24
C ASP A 169 -2.65 -32.70 -11.55
N LYS A 170 -3.34 -31.57 -11.33
CA LYS A 170 -4.68 -31.51 -10.75
C LYS A 170 -5.73 -30.90 -11.68
N ASP A 171 -5.34 -30.57 -12.91
CA ASP A 171 -6.16 -29.90 -13.92
C ASP A 171 -7.00 -28.74 -13.34
N LYS A 172 -6.37 -27.84 -12.56
CA LYS A 172 -7.10 -26.75 -11.89
C LYS A 172 -6.25 -25.56 -11.48
N TRP A 173 -6.91 -24.41 -11.43
CA TRP A 173 -6.38 -23.19 -10.82
C TRP A 173 -6.38 -23.26 -9.29
N VAL A 174 -5.24 -22.99 -8.66
CA VAL A 174 -5.03 -23.04 -7.20
C VAL A 174 -4.30 -21.81 -6.68
N TRP A 175 -4.45 -21.58 -5.39
CA TRP A 175 -3.54 -20.72 -4.61
C TRP A 175 -2.36 -21.57 -4.14
N GLN A 176 -1.23 -20.94 -3.81
CA GLN A 176 -0.10 -21.65 -3.23
C GLN A 176 -0.44 -22.12 -1.80
N ARG A 177 -1.14 -21.27 -1.03
CA ARG A 177 -1.47 -21.50 0.38
C ARG A 177 -2.96 -21.73 0.62
N PRO A 178 -3.31 -22.46 1.70
CA PRO A 178 -4.71 -22.65 2.09
C PRO A 178 -5.37 -21.32 2.49
N ARG A 179 -6.71 -21.31 2.48
CA ARG A 179 -7.51 -20.18 2.92
C ARG A 179 -7.63 -20.21 4.43
N LEU A 180 -6.89 -19.34 5.10
CA LEU A 180 -6.85 -19.25 6.55
C LEU A 180 -7.09 -17.81 7.00
N TYR A 181 -7.79 -17.65 8.12
CA TYR A 181 -8.07 -16.36 8.74
C TYR A 181 -8.62 -15.32 7.76
N THR A 182 -9.61 -15.74 6.97
CA THR A 182 -10.32 -14.93 5.95
C THR A 182 -9.52 -14.52 4.72
N THR A 183 -8.27 -14.95 4.58
CA THR A 183 -7.41 -14.60 3.44
C THR A 183 -6.56 -15.80 2.98
N THR A 184 -5.59 -15.55 2.11
CA THR A 184 -4.47 -16.42 1.77
C THR A 184 -3.28 -15.52 1.42
N GLU A 185 -2.05 -16.01 1.56
CA GLU A 185 -0.82 -15.28 1.26
C GLU A 185 -0.89 -14.53 -0.09
N ASP A 186 -1.37 -15.21 -1.13
CA ASP A 186 -1.44 -14.71 -2.51
C ASP A 186 -2.35 -13.47 -2.65
N LEU A 187 -3.36 -13.32 -1.78
CA LEU A 187 -4.27 -12.16 -1.74
C LEU A 187 -3.76 -11.10 -0.75
N TYR A 188 -3.24 -11.58 0.37
CA TYR A 188 -2.86 -10.78 1.52
C TYR A 188 -1.75 -9.78 1.23
N THR A 189 -0.62 -10.23 0.67
CA THR A 189 0.56 -9.38 0.46
C THR A 189 0.29 -8.22 -0.52
N GLN A 190 -0.67 -8.39 -1.44
CA GLN A 190 -1.07 -7.35 -2.38
C GLN A 190 -1.73 -6.15 -1.70
N SER A 191 -2.41 -6.38 -0.56
CA SER A 191 -3.06 -5.32 0.22
C SER A 191 -2.09 -4.35 0.89
N TYR A 192 -0.79 -4.68 0.95
CA TYR A 192 0.28 -3.76 1.36
C TYR A 192 0.85 -3.01 0.15
N ILE A 193 1.11 -3.76 -0.93
CA ILE A 193 1.86 -3.28 -2.08
C ILE A 193 1.05 -2.26 -2.88
N ILE A 194 -0.18 -2.62 -3.26
CA ILE A 194 -0.99 -1.82 -4.19
C ILE A 194 -1.54 -0.54 -3.50
N PRO A 195 -2.16 -0.59 -2.31
CA PRO A 195 -2.78 0.59 -1.71
C PRO A 195 -1.80 1.49 -0.93
N TYR A 196 -0.64 0.97 -0.51
CA TYR A 196 0.27 1.71 0.38
C TYR A 196 1.66 1.89 -0.20
N ILE A 197 2.42 0.81 -0.44
CA ILE A 197 3.85 0.93 -0.78
C ILE A 197 4.07 1.60 -2.14
N ILE A 198 3.33 1.18 -3.18
CA ILE A 198 3.47 1.77 -4.52
C ILE A 198 3.13 3.28 -4.48
N PRO A 199 1.97 3.71 -3.94
CA PRO A 199 1.67 5.14 -3.82
C PRO A 199 2.73 5.93 -3.07
N MET A 200 3.29 5.41 -1.96
CA MET A 200 4.35 6.12 -1.23
C MET A 200 5.63 6.28 -2.05
N LEU A 201 6.01 5.28 -2.84
CA LEU A 201 7.18 5.37 -3.71
C LEU A 201 6.95 6.35 -4.88
N GLU A 202 5.77 6.32 -5.51
CA GLU A 202 5.39 7.22 -6.61
C GLU A 202 5.25 8.68 -6.13
N ASN A 203 4.72 8.89 -4.91
CA ASN A 203 4.65 10.21 -4.25
C ASN A 203 6.02 10.75 -3.86
N ALA A 204 7.02 9.87 -3.67
CA ALA A 204 8.41 10.25 -3.52
C ALA A 204 9.12 10.46 -4.88
N GLY A 205 8.43 10.25 -6.01
CA GLY A 205 8.96 10.50 -7.37
C GLY A 205 9.53 9.28 -8.10
N ALA A 206 9.44 8.08 -7.51
CA ALA A 206 9.93 6.86 -8.15
C ALA A 206 9.06 6.45 -9.34
N VAL A 207 9.69 5.82 -10.34
CA VAL A 207 9.00 5.02 -11.35
C VAL A 207 8.95 3.58 -10.86
N VAL A 208 7.74 3.09 -10.57
CA VAL A 208 7.55 1.77 -9.95
C VAL A 208 7.07 0.74 -10.96
N PHE A 209 7.73 -0.41 -11.00
CA PHE A 209 7.34 -1.56 -11.80
C PHE A 209 7.02 -2.78 -10.92
N THR A 210 5.99 -3.52 -11.29
CA THR A 210 5.69 -4.84 -10.71
C THR A 210 5.55 -5.90 -11.82
N PRO A 211 6.16 -7.09 -11.66
CA PRO A 211 6.00 -8.24 -12.56
C PRO A 211 4.62 -8.92 -12.46
N ARG A 212 3.62 -8.27 -11.87
CA ARG A 212 2.20 -8.68 -11.87
C ARG A 212 1.33 -7.47 -12.20
N GLU A 213 0.12 -7.69 -12.71
CA GLU A 213 -0.83 -6.60 -12.91
C GLU A 213 -1.13 -5.90 -11.57
N ARG A 214 -1.24 -4.56 -11.58
CA ARG A 214 -1.46 -3.72 -10.40
C ARG A 214 -2.85 -3.09 -10.34
N ASP A 215 -3.57 -3.04 -11.45
CA ASP A 215 -4.91 -2.46 -11.49
C ASP A 215 -5.97 -3.48 -11.09
N THR A 216 -6.84 -3.05 -10.17
CA THR A 216 -7.92 -3.85 -9.59
C THR A 216 -9.22 -3.75 -10.39
N GLN A 217 -9.29 -2.83 -11.36
CA GLN A 217 -10.42 -2.68 -12.26
C GLN A 217 -10.63 -3.94 -13.11
N ARG A 218 -11.82 -4.54 -13.04
CA ARG A 218 -12.17 -5.78 -13.75
C ARG A 218 -12.44 -5.56 -15.24
N HIS A 219 -12.86 -4.36 -15.60
CA HIS A 219 -13.06 -3.99 -16.99
C HIS A 219 -11.72 -3.67 -17.65
N GLU A 220 -11.56 -4.07 -18.91
CA GLU A 220 -10.43 -3.71 -19.74
C GLU A 220 -10.95 -3.21 -21.09
N VAL A 221 -10.46 -2.06 -21.51
CA VAL A 221 -10.74 -1.48 -22.83
C VAL A 221 -9.41 -1.25 -23.51
N ILE A 222 -9.22 -1.85 -24.68
CA ILE A 222 -8.05 -1.64 -25.52
C ILE A 222 -8.46 -0.88 -26.76
N VAL A 223 -7.77 0.22 -27.01
CA VAL A 223 -7.91 1.03 -28.21
C VAL A 223 -6.62 0.89 -29.01
N ASP A 224 -6.73 0.48 -30.26
CA ASP A 224 -5.60 0.07 -31.08
C ASP A 224 -5.83 0.37 -32.56
N ASN A 225 -4.77 0.64 -33.32
CA ASN A 225 -4.85 0.97 -34.74
C ASN A 225 -5.24 -0.23 -35.62
N ASP A 226 -4.99 -1.46 -35.17
CA ASP A 226 -5.30 -2.67 -35.94
C ASP A 226 -6.73 -3.19 -35.68
N ASN A 227 -7.52 -2.50 -34.84
CA ASN A 227 -8.89 -2.90 -34.52
C ASN A 227 -9.95 -1.84 -34.90
N PRO A 228 -10.19 -1.59 -36.22
CA PRO A 228 -11.10 -0.54 -36.68
C PRO A 228 -12.60 -0.86 -36.49
N ARG A 229 -12.96 -2.04 -35.97
CA ARG A 229 -14.35 -2.50 -35.76
C ARG A 229 -14.79 -2.46 -34.30
N SER A 230 -13.99 -1.86 -33.43
CA SER A 230 -14.27 -1.66 -32.01
C SER A 230 -15.26 -0.50 -31.80
N SER A 231 -15.99 -0.49 -30.68
CA SER A 231 -16.79 0.66 -30.23
C SER A 231 -15.93 1.84 -29.77
N SER A 232 -14.65 1.59 -29.48
CA SER A 232 -13.63 2.59 -29.21
C SER A 232 -13.00 3.08 -30.51
N ILE A 233 -12.50 4.31 -30.50
CA ILE A 233 -12.08 5.03 -31.71
C ILE A 233 -10.57 5.32 -31.65
N TYR A 234 -9.87 4.99 -32.74
CA TYR A 234 -8.48 5.38 -32.98
C TYR A 234 -8.40 6.37 -34.15
N ILE A 235 -7.69 7.49 -33.98
CA ILE A 235 -7.56 8.54 -35.00
C ILE A 235 -6.10 8.99 -35.13
N GLU A 236 -5.65 9.17 -36.39
CA GLU A 236 -4.36 9.80 -36.71
C GLU A 236 -4.58 11.18 -37.38
N GLY A 237 -4.09 12.23 -36.74
CA GLY A 237 -3.98 13.57 -37.32
C GLY A 237 -2.61 13.77 -37.99
N LYS A 238 -2.59 14.40 -39.17
CA LYS A 238 -1.35 14.82 -39.86
C LYS A 238 -1.10 16.32 -39.67
N SER A 239 0.16 16.71 -39.74
CA SER A 239 0.55 18.13 -39.88
C SER A 239 0.91 18.46 -41.34
N ARG A 240 1.34 19.70 -41.59
CA ARG A 240 1.90 20.08 -42.90
C ARG A 240 3.23 19.37 -43.22
N LYS A 241 3.96 18.92 -42.19
CA LYS A 241 5.33 18.39 -42.33
C LYS A 241 5.49 16.94 -41.91
N ALA A 242 4.55 16.40 -41.14
CA ALA A 242 4.61 15.06 -40.60
C ALA A 242 3.29 14.31 -40.87
N LYS A 243 3.46 13.03 -41.22
CA LYS A 243 2.38 12.04 -41.33
C LYS A 243 2.82 10.78 -40.58
N TRP A 244 1.85 10.01 -40.10
CA TRP A 244 2.10 8.70 -39.51
C TRP A 244 2.38 7.66 -40.60
N ASN A 245 3.33 6.77 -40.33
CA ASN A 245 3.72 5.66 -41.20
C ASN A 245 3.76 4.37 -40.39
N THR A 246 3.57 3.23 -41.05
CA THR A 246 3.80 1.92 -40.42
C THR A 246 5.30 1.66 -40.30
N ALA A 247 5.76 1.28 -39.10
CA ALA A 247 7.13 0.82 -38.89
C ALA A 247 7.28 -0.64 -39.36
N ASP A 248 8.50 -1.01 -39.78
CA ASP A 248 8.85 -2.40 -40.15
C ASP A 248 9.17 -3.26 -38.92
N VAL A 249 8.29 -3.19 -37.91
CA VAL A 249 8.32 -4.00 -36.69
C VAL A 249 6.90 -4.36 -36.29
N LYS A 250 6.76 -5.48 -35.58
CA LYS A 250 5.46 -5.90 -35.02
C LYS A 250 5.11 -5.11 -33.77
N GLY A 251 3.80 -4.92 -33.60
CA GLY A 251 3.17 -4.25 -32.46
C GLY A 251 2.10 -5.15 -31.82
N PHE A 252 1.40 -4.57 -30.86
CA PHE A 252 0.26 -5.21 -30.22
C PHE A 252 -0.93 -5.30 -31.17
N ALA A 253 -1.64 -6.44 -31.16
CA ALA A 253 -3.02 -6.49 -31.64
C ALA A 253 -3.81 -7.56 -30.87
N GLN A 254 -4.97 -7.18 -30.34
CA GLN A 254 -5.86 -8.12 -29.67
C GLN A 254 -6.72 -8.88 -30.68
N LYS A 255 -6.16 -9.95 -31.26
CA LYS A 255 -6.89 -10.83 -32.20
C LYS A 255 -7.80 -11.85 -31.52
N LYS A 256 -7.62 -12.07 -30.22
CA LYS A 256 -8.35 -13.07 -29.43
C LYS A 256 -8.82 -12.49 -28.10
N GLN A 257 -9.91 -13.04 -27.57
CA GLN A 257 -10.35 -12.73 -26.21
C GLN A 257 -9.65 -13.61 -25.17
N ILE A 258 -9.32 -14.85 -25.56
CA ILE A 258 -8.62 -15.84 -24.73
C ILE A 258 -7.39 -16.30 -25.50
N TYR A 259 -6.26 -16.40 -24.80
CA TYR A 259 -4.97 -16.81 -25.35
C TYR A 259 -4.52 -18.12 -24.70
N LEU A 260 -3.95 -19.02 -25.48
CA LEU A 260 -3.30 -20.23 -24.97
C LEU A 260 -1.86 -19.93 -24.57
N ASP A 261 -1.20 -20.87 -23.88
CA ASP A 261 0.20 -20.72 -23.52
C ASP A 261 1.08 -20.39 -24.75
N ASN A 262 2.08 -19.52 -24.56
CA ASN A 262 3.00 -19.06 -25.62
C ASN A 262 2.38 -18.18 -26.73
N GLU A 263 1.09 -17.85 -26.68
CA GLU A 263 0.51 -16.92 -27.65
C GLU A 263 0.75 -15.46 -27.23
N ASN A 264 1.51 -14.71 -28.04
CA ASN A 264 1.94 -13.35 -27.71
C ASN A 264 1.28 -12.28 -28.62
N PRO A 265 0.37 -11.44 -28.10
CA PRO A 265 -0.33 -10.43 -28.89
C PRO A 265 0.57 -9.29 -29.39
N PHE A 266 1.77 -9.10 -28.82
CA PHE A 266 2.77 -8.11 -29.31
C PHE A 266 3.50 -8.54 -30.59
N SER A 267 3.16 -9.71 -31.13
CA SER A 267 3.64 -10.19 -32.42
C SER A 267 2.61 -10.07 -33.56
N ASP A 268 1.40 -9.64 -33.22
CA ASP A 268 0.24 -9.75 -34.10
C ASP A 268 -0.12 -8.47 -34.86
N GLY A 269 0.26 -7.30 -34.33
CA GLY A 269 -0.15 -5.99 -34.83
C GLY A 269 0.96 -5.23 -35.57
N THR A 270 0.69 -3.95 -35.77
CA THR A 270 1.49 -2.97 -36.51
C THR A 270 1.74 -1.74 -35.67
N VAL A 271 2.90 -1.13 -35.86
CA VAL A 271 3.34 0.04 -35.09
C VAL A 271 3.34 1.26 -35.97
N ARG A 272 2.90 2.38 -35.42
CA ARG A 272 2.79 3.67 -36.10
C ARG A 272 3.90 4.60 -35.64
N TYR A 273 4.51 5.37 -36.53
CA TYR A 273 5.50 6.38 -36.16
C TYR A 273 5.41 7.66 -36.98
N ALA A 274 5.83 8.78 -36.38
CA ALA A 274 5.89 10.08 -37.03
C ALA A 274 7.18 10.85 -36.63
N PRO A 275 7.78 11.63 -37.55
CA PRO A 275 8.91 12.49 -37.21
C PRO A 275 8.49 13.63 -36.28
N THR A 276 9.39 14.06 -35.40
CA THR A 276 9.09 15.11 -34.40
C THR A 276 9.02 16.52 -34.98
N GLU A 277 8.24 17.38 -34.32
CA GLU A 277 8.11 18.81 -34.64
C GLU A 277 8.15 19.70 -33.38
N LYS A 278 8.65 20.94 -33.54
CA LYS A 278 8.79 21.92 -32.44
C LYS A 278 7.56 22.82 -32.21
N LYS A 279 6.52 22.77 -33.06
CA LYS A 279 5.39 23.73 -33.07
C LYS A 279 4.11 23.14 -32.50
N LYS A 280 3.16 24.00 -32.06
CA LYS A 280 1.86 23.60 -31.46
C LYS A 280 0.88 22.87 -32.40
N SER A 281 0.86 23.15 -33.71
CA SER A 281 0.07 22.39 -34.70
C SER A 281 0.82 21.14 -35.14
N LYS A 282 0.33 19.95 -34.77
CA LYS A 282 1.12 18.70 -34.74
C LYS A 282 0.40 17.54 -35.40
N ALA A 283 1.18 16.56 -35.84
CA ALA A 283 0.63 15.23 -36.06
C ALA A 283 0.36 14.58 -34.69
N PHE A 284 -0.73 13.84 -34.57
CA PHE A 284 -1.13 13.20 -33.32
C PHE A 284 -1.77 11.85 -33.57
N ALA A 285 -1.72 10.98 -32.57
CA ALA A 285 -2.51 9.76 -32.48
C ALA A 285 -3.42 9.89 -31.25
N GLU A 286 -4.69 9.52 -31.40
CA GLU A 286 -5.74 9.70 -30.40
C GLU A 286 -6.48 8.38 -30.20
N TRP A 287 -6.69 8.02 -28.93
CA TRP A 287 -7.37 6.81 -28.48
C TRP A 287 -8.55 7.18 -27.58
N ILE A 288 -9.78 6.99 -28.06
CA ILE A 288 -11.02 7.30 -27.35
C ILE A 288 -11.69 5.97 -26.95
N PRO A 289 -11.64 5.56 -25.68
CA PRO A 289 -12.28 4.34 -25.23
C PRO A 289 -13.81 4.46 -25.19
N TYR A 290 -14.49 3.32 -25.37
CA TYR A 290 -15.85 3.13 -24.85
C TYR A 290 -15.75 2.48 -23.47
N ILE A 291 -15.97 3.26 -22.41
CA ILE A 291 -15.86 2.79 -21.04
C ILE A 291 -17.15 2.04 -20.64
N PRO A 292 -17.11 0.78 -20.20
CA PRO A 292 -18.32 0.00 -19.91
C PRO A 292 -19.04 0.48 -18.64
N GLU A 293 -18.29 1.00 -17.67
CA GLU A 293 -18.78 1.42 -16.35
C GLU A 293 -17.96 2.59 -15.81
N SER A 294 -18.63 3.60 -15.23
CA SER A 294 -17.93 4.73 -14.61
C SER A 294 -17.06 4.24 -13.45
N GLY A 295 -15.83 4.72 -13.37
CA GLY A 295 -14.91 4.30 -12.31
C GLY A 295 -13.47 4.68 -12.61
N ASP A 296 -12.58 4.18 -11.78
CA ASP A 296 -11.14 4.37 -11.93
C ASP A 296 -10.53 3.27 -12.81
N TYR A 297 -9.72 3.69 -13.78
CA TYR A 297 -9.02 2.82 -14.73
C TYR A 297 -7.54 3.22 -14.77
N ALA A 298 -6.64 2.25 -14.60
CA ALA A 298 -5.25 2.46 -14.95
C ALA A 298 -5.12 2.64 -16.48
N VAL A 299 -4.33 3.63 -16.90
CA VAL A 299 -4.04 3.89 -18.30
C VAL A 299 -2.62 3.41 -18.60
N TYR A 300 -2.53 2.47 -19.52
CA TYR A 300 -1.28 1.94 -20.05
C TYR A 300 -1.14 2.30 -21.52
N VAL A 301 0.07 2.63 -21.94
CA VAL A 301 0.41 2.85 -23.36
C VAL A 301 1.41 1.81 -23.82
N SER A 302 1.43 1.53 -25.12
CA SER A 302 2.51 0.78 -25.74
C SER A 302 3.12 1.49 -26.95
N TYR A 303 4.35 1.12 -27.25
CA TYR A 303 5.15 1.59 -28.37
C TYR A 303 6.30 0.62 -28.63
N ARG A 304 6.98 0.73 -29.77
CA ARG A 304 8.29 0.11 -30.00
C ARG A 304 9.39 1.15 -30.00
N THR A 305 10.54 0.80 -29.42
CA THR A 305 11.77 1.58 -29.59
C THR A 305 12.27 1.41 -31.02
N LEU A 306 12.41 2.52 -31.74
CA LEU A 306 12.91 2.59 -33.11
C LEU A 306 14.25 3.35 -33.16
N PRO A 307 15.02 3.24 -34.25
CA PRO A 307 16.15 4.14 -34.47
C PRO A 307 15.70 5.61 -34.39
N ASN A 308 16.39 6.41 -33.57
CA ASN A 308 16.07 7.81 -33.28
C ASN A 308 14.74 8.05 -32.54
N SER A 309 14.21 7.06 -31.81
CA SER A 309 13.15 7.32 -30.81
C SER A 309 13.57 8.44 -29.85
N ILE A 310 12.61 9.26 -29.42
CA ILE A 310 12.86 10.35 -28.47
C ILE A 310 12.63 9.91 -27.02
N THR A 311 13.21 10.66 -26.09
CA THR A 311 13.07 10.41 -24.65
C THR A 311 11.94 11.23 -24.01
N ASP A 312 11.31 12.16 -24.75
CA ASP A 312 10.31 13.11 -24.25
C ASP A 312 8.98 13.04 -25.02
N ALA A 313 8.53 11.84 -25.40
CA ALA A 313 7.27 11.64 -26.11
C ALA A 313 6.10 12.11 -25.24
N LYS A 314 5.32 13.08 -25.76
CA LYS A 314 4.26 13.76 -24.99
C LYS A 314 2.91 13.05 -25.13
N TYR A 315 2.46 12.45 -24.05
CA TYR A 315 1.11 11.89 -23.91
C TYR A 315 0.23 12.82 -23.06
N THR A 316 -1.04 12.98 -23.43
CA THR A 316 -2.05 13.72 -22.65
C THR A 316 -3.24 12.81 -22.39
N VAL A 317 -3.58 12.60 -21.12
CA VAL A 317 -4.76 11.84 -20.69
C VAL A 317 -5.85 12.84 -20.32
N PHE A 318 -7.00 12.76 -21.00
CA PHE A 318 -8.22 13.48 -20.63
C PHE A 318 -9.07 12.57 -19.76
N HIS A 319 -9.49 13.07 -18.61
CA HIS A 319 -10.27 12.32 -17.62
C HIS A 319 -11.25 13.26 -16.90
N LYS A 320 -12.08 12.72 -16.00
CA LYS A 320 -13.10 13.52 -15.28
C LYS A 320 -12.56 14.70 -14.47
N GLY A 321 -11.26 14.71 -14.16
CA GLY A 321 -10.57 15.76 -13.42
C GLY A 321 -9.91 16.84 -14.29
N GLY A 322 -9.98 16.71 -15.62
CA GLY A 322 -9.29 17.58 -16.57
C GLY A 322 -8.26 16.81 -17.40
N THR A 323 -7.05 17.36 -17.50
CA THR A 323 -6.00 16.80 -18.37
C THR A 323 -4.69 16.59 -17.62
N THR A 324 -4.11 15.40 -17.71
CA THR A 324 -2.79 15.09 -17.15
C THR A 324 -1.79 14.82 -18.28
N GLU A 325 -0.66 15.52 -18.28
CA GLU A 325 0.38 15.42 -19.32
C GLU A 325 1.59 14.61 -18.82
N PHE A 326 2.07 13.72 -19.67
CA PHE A 326 3.20 12.85 -19.41
C PHE A 326 4.28 13.00 -20.48
N LYS A 327 5.54 12.83 -20.06
CA LYS A 327 6.65 12.50 -20.94
C LYS A 327 7.01 11.03 -20.76
N VAL A 328 7.12 10.31 -21.87
CA VAL A 328 7.52 8.90 -21.90
C VAL A 328 8.83 8.77 -22.68
N ASN A 329 9.80 8.10 -22.07
CA ASN A 329 11.07 7.83 -22.71
C ASN A 329 10.97 6.60 -23.62
N GLN A 330 10.79 6.83 -24.93
CA GLN A 330 10.60 5.75 -25.92
C GLN A 330 11.90 5.09 -26.38
N THR A 331 13.07 5.47 -25.83
CA THR A 331 14.34 4.79 -26.12
C THR A 331 14.55 3.52 -25.28
N ILE A 332 13.68 3.27 -24.30
CA ILE A 332 13.70 2.13 -23.39
C ILE A 332 12.30 1.55 -23.28
N GLY A 333 12.15 0.33 -22.75
CA GLY A 333 10.84 -0.24 -22.40
C GLY A 333 9.84 -0.43 -23.56
N GLY A 334 10.29 -0.51 -24.81
CA GLY A 334 9.41 -0.75 -25.96
C GLY A 334 8.93 -2.21 -26.09
N GLY A 335 7.68 -2.41 -26.54
CA GLY A 335 7.06 -3.72 -26.76
C GLY A 335 6.45 -4.36 -25.53
N THR A 336 5.98 -3.54 -24.58
CA THR A 336 5.25 -3.96 -23.38
C THR A 336 4.25 -2.86 -22.97
N TRP A 337 3.50 -3.07 -21.90
CA TRP A 337 2.61 -2.08 -21.31
C TRP A 337 3.35 -1.12 -20.38
N VAL A 338 3.16 0.18 -20.60
CA VAL A 338 3.77 1.26 -19.81
C VAL A 338 2.68 2.03 -19.07
N TYR A 339 2.71 1.97 -17.73
CA TYR A 339 1.72 2.62 -16.87
C TYR A 339 1.92 4.15 -16.83
N LEU A 340 0.86 4.92 -17.08
CA LEU A 340 0.88 6.39 -16.94
C LEU A 340 0.28 6.85 -15.61
N GLY A 341 -0.78 6.19 -15.14
CA GLY A 341 -1.54 6.61 -13.97
C GLY A 341 -2.91 5.96 -13.93
N THR A 342 -3.65 6.17 -12.84
CA THR A 342 -5.05 5.75 -12.69
C THR A 342 -5.95 6.98 -12.67
N PHE A 343 -6.99 6.96 -13.49
CA PHE A 343 -7.89 8.11 -13.67
C PHE A 343 -9.35 7.68 -13.68
N SER A 344 -10.22 8.59 -13.24
CA SER A 344 -11.67 8.37 -13.28
C SER A 344 -12.25 8.71 -14.64
N PHE A 345 -13.07 7.81 -15.18
CA PHE A 345 -13.81 7.98 -16.44
C PHE A 345 -15.30 7.76 -16.22
N ASP A 346 -16.13 8.40 -17.04
CA ASP A 346 -17.56 8.09 -17.12
C ASP A 346 -17.81 6.99 -18.14
N LYS A 347 -18.85 6.19 -17.91
CA LYS A 347 -19.37 5.23 -18.88
C LYS A 347 -19.63 5.88 -20.24
N GLY A 348 -19.37 5.11 -21.30
CA GLY A 348 -19.53 5.52 -22.69
C GLY A 348 -18.24 6.06 -23.31
N SER A 349 -18.38 6.66 -24.49
CA SER A 349 -17.31 7.40 -25.16
C SER A 349 -17.55 8.89 -24.98
N ASN A 350 -16.60 9.58 -24.37
CA ASN A 350 -16.72 10.97 -23.97
C ASN A 350 -15.56 11.78 -24.56
N ASP A 351 -15.82 13.02 -24.96
CA ASP A 351 -14.82 13.97 -25.49
C ASP A 351 -13.83 14.47 -24.42
N TYR A 352 -14.08 14.14 -23.15
CA TYR A 352 -13.20 14.32 -22.00
C TYR A 352 -12.64 12.99 -21.45
N GLY A 353 -12.73 11.89 -22.20
CA GLY A 353 -12.16 10.60 -21.87
C GLY A 353 -11.36 10.02 -23.03
N MET A 354 -10.05 10.31 -23.09
CA MET A 354 -9.17 9.88 -24.19
C MET A 354 -7.68 9.97 -23.82
N VAL A 355 -6.83 9.37 -24.64
CA VAL A 355 -5.37 9.57 -24.62
C VAL A 355 -4.92 10.14 -25.96
N ILE A 356 -4.04 11.14 -25.94
CA ILE A 356 -3.43 11.72 -27.14
C ILE A 356 -1.90 11.62 -27.05
N LEU A 357 -1.25 11.11 -28.08
CA LEU A 357 0.19 11.24 -28.31
C LEU A 357 0.43 12.28 -29.39
N SER A 358 1.24 13.31 -29.09
CA SER A 358 1.65 14.30 -30.09
C SER A 358 3.09 14.07 -30.55
N ASN A 359 3.41 14.42 -31.79
CA ASN A 359 4.80 14.45 -32.28
C ASN A 359 5.59 15.69 -31.81
N GLU A 360 5.11 16.41 -30.77
CA GLU A 360 5.88 17.52 -30.19
C GLU A 360 7.15 17.01 -29.55
N SER A 361 8.28 17.59 -29.93
CA SER A 361 9.50 17.44 -29.16
C SER A 361 10.49 18.56 -29.48
N ASN A 362 11.32 18.88 -28.50
CA ASN A 362 12.49 19.73 -28.72
C ASN A 362 13.65 18.95 -29.36
N ARG A 363 13.59 17.62 -29.36
CA ARG A 363 14.56 16.69 -29.93
C ARG A 363 14.16 16.33 -31.37
N LYS A 364 15.15 16.16 -32.24
CA LYS A 364 14.94 15.57 -33.58
C LYS A 364 14.91 14.06 -33.44
N GLY A 365 13.88 13.42 -33.99
CA GLY A 365 13.74 11.97 -33.91
C GLY A 365 12.35 11.54 -34.38
N VAL A 366 11.87 10.43 -33.81
CA VAL A 366 10.52 9.90 -34.07
C VAL A 366 9.77 9.66 -32.76
N VAL A 367 8.45 9.85 -32.82
CA VAL A 367 7.50 9.30 -31.84
C VAL A 367 6.88 8.03 -32.39
N CYS A 368 6.57 7.11 -31.51
CA CYS A 368 6.03 5.79 -31.82
C CYS A 368 4.72 5.56 -31.08
N ALA A 369 3.74 4.96 -31.74
CA ALA A 369 2.39 4.67 -31.26
C ALA A 369 2.02 3.23 -31.59
N ASP A 370 1.31 2.57 -30.68
CA ASP A 370 0.77 1.22 -30.82
C ASP A 370 -0.64 1.24 -30.19
N ALA A 371 -0.87 0.50 -29.11
CA ALA A 371 -2.14 0.47 -28.38
C ALA A 371 -2.16 1.29 -27.07
N VAL A 372 -3.37 1.64 -26.62
CA VAL A 372 -3.66 2.15 -25.27
C VAL A 372 -4.65 1.22 -24.59
N ARG A 373 -4.36 0.87 -23.33
CA ARG A 373 -5.21 0.03 -22.49
C ARG A 373 -5.72 0.83 -21.28
N PHE A 374 -7.02 0.73 -21.03
CA PHE A 374 -7.71 1.28 -19.87
C PHE A 374 -8.21 0.12 -19.00
N GLY A 375 -7.75 0.03 -17.76
CA GLY A 375 -8.16 -1.00 -16.82
C GLY A 375 -7.25 -2.23 -16.76
N GLY A 376 -7.32 -2.96 -15.65
CA GLY A 376 -6.55 -4.16 -15.36
C GLY A 376 -7.12 -5.44 -15.97
N GLY A 377 -8.43 -5.53 -16.14
CA GLY A 377 -9.11 -6.62 -16.82
C GLY A 377 -9.20 -7.94 -16.04
N MET A 378 -9.87 -8.90 -16.67
CA MET A 378 -9.92 -10.29 -16.21
C MET A 378 -8.76 -11.11 -16.79
N GLY A 379 -8.36 -12.16 -16.09
CA GLY A 379 -7.40 -13.14 -16.57
C GLY A 379 -7.86 -13.79 -17.88
N ASN A 380 -7.02 -13.75 -18.91
CA ASN A 380 -7.35 -14.18 -20.26
C ASN A 380 -6.39 -15.23 -20.84
N ILE A 381 -5.43 -15.72 -20.05
CA ILE A 381 -4.55 -16.82 -20.43
C ILE A 381 -5.19 -18.14 -19.95
N ALA A 382 -5.66 -18.94 -20.89
CA ALA A 382 -6.32 -20.21 -20.59
C ALA A 382 -5.32 -21.36 -20.44
N ARG A 383 -5.61 -22.25 -19.50
CA ARG A 383 -4.78 -23.41 -19.15
C ARG A 383 -5.64 -24.68 -19.07
N GLY A 384 -5.11 -25.79 -19.56
CA GLY A 384 -5.80 -27.08 -19.67
C GLY A 384 -4.84 -28.18 -20.14
N GLU A 385 -5.21 -29.45 -19.98
CA GLU A 385 -4.45 -30.58 -20.56
C GLU A 385 -4.41 -30.52 -22.09
N THR A 386 -5.50 -30.05 -22.69
CA THR A 386 -5.62 -29.83 -24.14
C THR A 386 -6.15 -28.42 -24.42
N PRO A 387 -5.88 -27.85 -25.61
CA PRO A 387 -6.44 -26.55 -26.01
C PRO A 387 -7.96 -26.44 -25.85
N ASP A 388 -8.70 -27.51 -26.16
CA ASP A 388 -10.17 -27.51 -26.12
C ASP A 388 -10.74 -27.56 -24.69
N MET A 389 -9.93 -27.97 -23.71
CA MET A 389 -10.29 -28.00 -22.28
C MET A 389 -9.74 -26.79 -21.52
N ALA A 390 -9.01 -25.90 -22.18
CA ALA A 390 -8.33 -24.80 -21.52
C ALA A 390 -9.31 -23.77 -20.96
N VAL A 391 -9.17 -23.45 -19.68
CA VAL A 391 -10.00 -22.47 -18.97
C VAL A 391 -9.14 -21.37 -18.35
N THR A 392 -9.65 -20.14 -18.37
CA THR A 392 -9.06 -19.02 -17.63
C THR A 392 -9.25 -19.19 -16.11
N SER A 393 -8.53 -18.44 -15.30
CA SER A 393 -8.68 -18.50 -13.83
C SER A 393 -10.06 -18.07 -13.33
N GLY A 394 -10.78 -17.26 -14.12
CA GLY A 394 -12.05 -16.64 -13.73
C GLY A 394 -11.89 -15.51 -12.72
N LEU A 395 -10.66 -15.02 -12.49
CA LEU A 395 -10.34 -13.97 -11.54
C LEU A 395 -9.82 -12.70 -12.26
N PRO A 396 -9.91 -11.52 -11.61
CA PRO A 396 -9.22 -10.32 -12.08
C PRO A 396 -7.72 -10.57 -12.25
N ARG A 397 -7.11 -9.98 -13.28
CA ARG A 397 -5.73 -10.30 -13.69
C ARG A 397 -4.68 -10.00 -12.63
N TYR A 398 -4.88 -8.98 -11.78
CA TYR A 398 -3.96 -8.67 -10.67
C TYR A 398 -3.80 -9.83 -9.68
N LEU A 399 -4.78 -10.74 -9.62
CA LEU A 399 -4.73 -11.93 -8.77
C LEU A 399 -3.95 -13.11 -9.36
N GLU A 400 -3.57 -13.06 -10.62
CA GLU A 400 -2.85 -14.15 -11.29
C GLU A 400 -1.35 -14.08 -11.04
N GLY A 401 -0.67 -15.22 -11.18
CA GLY A 401 0.79 -15.31 -11.14
C GLY A 401 1.48 -14.46 -12.22
N ALA A 402 2.73 -14.09 -11.96
CA ALA A 402 3.56 -13.27 -12.84
C ALA A 402 3.74 -13.90 -14.23
N ARG A 403 3.69 -15.23 -14.30
CA ARG A 403 3.75 -16.00 -15.56
C ARG A 403 2.72 -15.51 -16.59
N TYR A 404 1.46 -15.37 -16.18
CA TYR A 404 0.36 -15.04 -17.08
C TYR A 404 0.39 -13.56 -17.46
N TRP A 405 0.75 -12.70 -16.50
CA TRP A 405 1.00 -11.29 -16.77
C TRP A 405 2.16 -11.09 -17.76
N ALA A 406 3.27 -11.83 -17.63
CA ALA A 406 4.40 -11.72 -18.53
C ALA A 406 3.99 -12.03 -19.99
N GLN A 407 3.16 -13.06 -20.20
CA GLN A 407 2.60 -13.35 -21.52
C GLN A 407 1.74 -12.19 -22.04
N TRP A 408 0.81 -11.68 -21.22
CA TRP A 408 -0.07 -10.59 -21.62
C TRP A 408 0.67 -9.26 -21.84
N ALA A 409 1.79 -9.06 -21.15
CA ALA A 409 2.70 -7.93 -21.29
C ALA A 409 3.72 -8.11 -22.44
N GLY A 410 3.58 -9.16 -23.25
CA GLY A 410 4.40 -9.35 -24.46
C GLY A 410 5.80 -9.88 -24.23
N MET A 411 6.10 -10.38 -23.03
CA MET A 411 7.42 -10.93 -22.73
C MET A 411 7.73 -12.14 -23.62
N PRO A 412 9.00 -12.37 -23.99
CA PRO A 412 9.41 -13.59 -24.67
C PRO A 412 9.13 -14.87 -23.87
N TYR A 413 8.70 -15.94 -24.54
CA TYR A 413 8.32 -17.21 -23.90
C TYR A 413 9.39 -17.81 -22.98
N PHE A 414 10.67 -17.73 -23.36
CA PHE A 414 11.76 -18.30 -22.55
C PHE A 414 11.90 -17.67 -21.15
N LEU A 415 11.28 -16.50 -20.91
CA LEU A 415 11.25 -15.85 -19.60
C LEU A 415 10.21 -16.46 -18.65
N TYR A 416 9.07 -16.93 -19.18
CA TYR A 416 7.93 -17.39 -18.40
C TYR A 416 7.47 -18.83 -18.69
N GLY A 417 8.12 -19.52 -19.63
CA GLY A 417 7.80 -20.88 -20.06
C GLY A 417 9.03 -21.79 -20.07
N GLU A 418 9.93 -21.67 -19.08
CA GLU A 418 11.11 -22.55 -18.98
C GLU A 418 10.71 -24.02 -18.91
N LYS A 419 9.63 -24.31 -18.17
CA LYS A 419 9.07 -25.65 -18.06
C LYS A 419 8.14 -26.00 -19.20
N GLN A 420 8.09 -25.18 -20.26
CA GLN A 420 7.28 -25.40 -21.47
C GLN A 420 5.80 -25.66 -21.14
N GLY A 421 5.29 -24.94 -20.14
CA GLY A 421 3.90 -25.10 -19.66
C GLY A 421 3.66 -26.34 -18.79
N ALA A 422 4.66 -27.19 -18.51
CA ALA A 422 4.49 -28.38 -17.69
C ALA A 422 4.42 -28.10 -16.18
N ASN A 423 4.94 -26.95 -15.71
CA ASN A 423 4.93 -26.59 -14.29
C ASN A 423 4.89 -25.06 -14.11
N ASP A 424 3.66 -24.54 -14.07
CA ASP A 424 3.41 -23.10 -13.99
C ASP A 424 3.89 -22.47 -12.68
N TYR A 425 3.90 -23.22 -11.58
CA TYR A 425 4.37 -22.71 -10.30
C TYR A 425 5.87 -22.38 -10.35
N THR A 426 6.66 -23.30 -10.93
CA THR A 426 8.10 -23.08 -11.09
C THR A 426 8.38 -21.97 -12.10
N ASP A 427 7.61 -21.93 -13.19
CA ASP A 427 7.69 -20.84 -14.18
C ASP A 427 7.38 -19.49 -13.53
N ASP A 428 6.31 -19.36 -12.75
CA ASP A 428 5.88 -18.14 -12.07
C ASP A 428 6.95 -17.56 -11.13
N ILE A 429 7.57 -18.40 -10.28
CA ILE A 429 8.64 -17.98 -9.37
C ILE A 429 9.83 -17.38 -10.12
N ASN A 430 10.21 -17.99 -11.25
CA ASN A 430 11.36 -17.53 -12.03
C ASN A 430 11.01 -16.32 -12.92
N THR A 431 9.75 -16.21 -13.37
CA THR A 431 9.29 -15.17 -14.28
C THR A 431 9.56 -13.77 -13.74
N ARG A 432 9.34 -13.54 -12.45
CA ARG A 432 9.48 -12.21 -11.81
C ARG A 432 10.88 -11.63 -12.01
N SER A 433 11.89 -12.38 -11.59
CA SER A 433 13.29 -11.98 -11.74
C SER A 433 13.71 -11.89 -13.20
N ARG A 434 13.26 -12.82 -14.04
CA ARG A 434 13.61 -12.85 -15.47
C ARG A 434 13.01 -11.67 -16.23
N MET A 435 11.78 -11.28 -15.91
CA MET A 435 11.12 -10.12 -16.50
C MET A 435 11.86 -8.84 -16.15
N ILE A 436 12.29 -8.68 -14.89
CA ILE A 436 13.08 -7.52 -14.45
C ILE A 436 14.44 -7.48 -15.14
N ASN A 437 15.14 -8.61 -15.24
CA ASN A 437 16.42 -8.71 -15.93
C ASN A 437 16.28 -8.37 -17.43
N PHE A 438 15.26 -8.90 -18.10
CA PHE A 438 14.98 -8.56 -19.50
C PHE A 438 14.62 -7.09 -19.69
N LEU A 439 13.81 -6.52 -18.81
CA LEU A 439 13.47 -5.09 -18.87
C LEU A 439 14.70 -4.20 -18.62
N SER A 440 15.60 -4.61 -17.72
CA SER A 440 16.78 -3.82 -17.35
C SER A 440 18.03 -4.06 -18.19
N GLY A 441 18.10 -5.16 -18.95
CA GLY A 441 19.28 -5.46 -19.77
C GLY A 441 19.65 -4.30 -20.69
N GLY A 442 20.92 -3.94 -20.72
CA GLY A 442 21.46 -2.79 -21.45
C GLY A 442 21.38 -1.46 -20.68
N SER A 443 20.82 -1.45 -19.48
CA SER A 443 20.83 -0.28 -18.59
C SER A 443 22.18 -0.14 -17.86
N VAL A 444 22.37 0.97 -17.15
CA VAL A 444 23.58 1.22 -16.35
C VAL A 444 23.75 0.25 -15.17
N TYR A 445 22.66 -0.36 -14.68
CA TYR A 445 22.69 -1.30 -13.56
C TYR A 445 22.68 -2.78 -14.01
N ASN A 446 22.38 -3.04 -15.28
CA ASN A 446 22.48 -4.35 -15.92
C ASN A 446 23.10 -4.22 -17.34
N PRO A 447 24.38 -3.83 -17.45
CA PRO A 447 24.97 -3.41 -18.72
C PRO A 447 25.30 -4.56 -19.69
N TYR A 448 25.44 -5.79 -19.19
CA TYR A 448 25.93 -6.93 -19.98
C TYR A 448 24.81 -7.79 -20.57
N GLU A 449 23.66 -7.90 -19.88
CA GLU A 449 22.50 -8.59 -20.42
C GLU A 449 21.83 -7.75 -21.52
N LYS A 450 21.26 -8.40 -22.53
CA LYS A 450 20.46 -7.71 -23.56
C LYS A 450 19.04 -7.54 -23.05
N GLY A 451 18.46 -6.35 -23.24
CA GLY A 451 17.13 -6.07 -22.72
C GLY A 451 16.56 -4.75 -23.23
N LEU A 452 15.60 -4.21 -22.46
CA LEU A 452 14.86 -2.99 -22.79
C LEU A 452 15.40 -1.72 -22.11
N GLY A 453 16.57 -1.79 -21.46
CA GLY A 453 17.32 -0.63 -20.97
C GLY A 453 16.75 0.11 -19.78
N ILE A 454 15.75 -0.43 -19.07
CA ILE A 454 15.13 0.23 -17.92
C ILE A 454 16.06 0.18 -16.70
N PRO A 455 16.45 1.31 -16.10
CA PRO A 455 17.51 1.35 -15.09
C PRO A 455 16.98 1.05 -13.67
N PHE A 456 16.43 -0.15 -13.45
CA PHE A 456 16.01 -0.57 -12.10
C PHE A 456 17.19 -0.58 -11.14
N GLU A 457 17.04 0.03 -9.96
CA GLU A 457 18.12 0.15 -8.97
C GLU A 457 18.11 -0.95 -7.91
N MET A 458 16.92 -1.51 -7.62
CA MET A 458 16.72 -2.52 -6.60
C MET A 458 15.39 -3.25 -6.80
N ASN A 459 15.28 -4.44 -6.19
CA ASN A 459 14.08 -5.26 -6.19
C ASN A 459 13.65 -5.72 -4.79
N LEU A 460 12.35 -5.69 -4.49
CA LEU A 460 11.78 -6.21 -3.24
C LEU A 460 10.62 -7.17 -3.53
N ALA A 461 10.73 -8.40 -3.03
CA ALA A 461 9.62 -9.34 -2.95
C ALA A 461 9.02 -9.31 -1.54
N LEU A 462 7.75 -8.94 -1.39
CA LEU A 462 7.05 -8.98 -0.11
C LEU A 462 6.20 -10.24 -0.01
N HIS A 463 6.57 -11.12 0.91
CA HIS A 463 5.93 -12.41 1.19
C HIS A 463 5.36 -12.44 2.62
N SER A 464 4.61 -13.51 2.92
CA SER A 464 4.19 -13.82 4.29
C SER A 464 4.46 -15.28 4.59
N ASP A 465 5.18 -15.55 5.66
CA ASP A 465 5.65 -16.90 5.99
C ASP A 465 4.49 -17.85 6.34
N ALA A 466 4.78 -19.15 6.34
CA ALA A 466 3.92 -20.17 6.90
C ALA A 466 4.48 -20.67 8.24
N GLY A 467 3.58 -20.86 9.21
CA GLY A 467 3.94 -21.28 10.56
C GLY A 467 3.03 -20.67 11.61
N TYR A 468 3.01 -21.23 12.81
CA TYR A 468 2.11 -20.76 13.86
C TYR A 468 2.73 -20.95 15.24
N THR A 469 2.25 -20.18 16.20
CA THR A 469 2.58 -20.36 17.62
C THR A 469 1.39 -20.93 18.36
N LYS A 470 1.63 -21.78 19.38
CA LYS A 470 0.56 -22.35 20.21
C LYS A 470 0.18 -21.44 21.38
N ASP A 471 1.05 -20.49 21.71
CA ASP A 471 0.91 -19.54 22.82
C ASP A 471 0.45 -18.15 22.36
N ASN A 472 -0.08 -18.05 21.13
CA ASN A 472 -0.65 -16.83 20.57
C ASN A 472 0.32 -15.64 20.52
N LYS A 473 1.61 -15.91 20.29
CA LYS A 473 2.64 -14.88 20.06
C LYS A 473 2.83 -14.61 18.58
N THR A 474 3.26 -13.40 18.26
CA THR A 474 3.69 -13.02 16.91
C THR A 474 4.92 -13.82 16.49
N VAL A 475 5.02 -14.16 15.21
CA VAL A 475 6.21 -14.80 14.64
C VAL A 475 7.25 -13.74 14.24
N GLY A 476 6.79 -12.62 13.68
CA GLY A 476 7.64 -11.51 13.25
C GLY A 476 8.28 -11.68 11.87
N SER A 477 9.21 -10.78 11.52
CA SER A 477 9.71 -10.59 10.15
C SER A 477 11.06 -11.24 9.90
N LEU A 478 11.22 -11.93 8.76
CA LEU A 478 12.44 -12.57 8.28
C LEU A 478 12.88 -11.96 6.93
N GLY A 479 14.18 -11.81 6.72
CA GLY A 479 14.74 -11.36 5.44
C GLY A 479 15.50 -12.48 4.75
N ILE A 480 15.46 -12.54 3.42
CA ILE A 480 16.22 -13.50 2.62
C ILE A 480 16.98 -12.74 1.54
N TYR A 481 18.26 -13.04 1.42
CA TYR A 481 19.14 -12.57 0.35
C TYR A 481 19.99 -13.73 -0.17
N THR A 482 20.76 -13.50 -1.23
CA THR A 482 21.74 -14.47 -1.74
C THR A 482 23.07 -13.75 -1.94
N SER A 483 24.14 -14.18 -1.28
CA SER A 483 25.49 -13.64 -1.54
C SER A 483 26.27 -14.50 -2.53
N GLU A 484 26.10 -15.81 -2.50
CA GLU A 484 26.86 -16.79 -3.30
C GLU A 484 26.21 -17.10 -4.65
N PHE A 485 26.35 -16.18 -5.60
CA PHE A 485 26.02 -16.39 -7.01
C PHE A 485 26.85 -15.44 -7.89
N ASN A 486 27.21 -15.86 -9.11
CA ASN A 486 27.93 -15.01 -10.07
C ASN A 486 29.17 -14.32 -9.45
N GLU A 487 30.06 -15.12 -8.83
CA GLU A 487 31.26 -14.65 -8.14
C GLU A 487 31.01 -13.59 -7.04
N GLY A 488 29.81 -13.62 -6.44
CA GLY A 488 29.41 -12.66 -5.42
C GLY A 488 29.06 -11.27 -5.97
N LYS A 489 28.78 -11.15 -7.27
CA LYS A 489 28.53 -9.87 -7.94
C LYS A 489 27.15 -9.79 -8.60
N LEU A 490 26.62 -8.58 -8.61
CA LEU A 490 25.43 -8.16 -9.34
C LEU A 490 25.79 -7.75 -10.78
N GLY A 491 24.79 -7.43 -11.61
CA GLY A 491 24.96 -7.15 -13.04
C GLY A 491 25.90 -5.99 -13.35
N SER A 492 25.88 -4.93 -12.53
CA SER A 492 26.82 -3.80 -12.66
C SER A 492 28.23 -4.10 -12.14
N GLY A 493 28.46 -5.25 -11.50
CA GLY A 493 29.73 -5.65 -10.90
C GLY A 493 29.90 -5.31 -9.42
N ILE A 494 28.91 -4.66 -8.80
CA ILE A 494 28.91 -4.42 -7.34
C ILE A 494 28.69 -5.74 -6.58
N SER A 495 29.14 -5.78 -5.33
CA SER A 495 29.01 -6.94 -4.44
C SER A 495 27.55 -7.23 -4.09
N ARG A 496 27.18 -8.52 -4.10
CA ARG A 496 25.87 -9.01 -3.66
C ARG A 496 25.58 -8.75 -2.18
N TYR A 497 26.58 -8.38 -1.37
CA TYR A 497 26.35 -7.91 -0.01
C TYR A 497 25.52 -6.61 0.04
N ALA A 498 25.38 -5.86 -1.06
CA ALA A 498 24.38 -4.80 -1.16
C ALA A 498 22.95 -5.29 -0.93
N SER A 499 22.62 -6.53 -1.33
CA SER A 499 21.32 -7.18 -1.05
C SER A 499 21.15 -7.50 0.44
N ARG A 500 22.23 -7.87 1.12
CA ARG A 500 22.23 -8.06 2.58
C ARG A 500 21.96 -6.73 3.29
N ASP A 501 22.66 -5.67 2.89
CA ASP A 501 22.46 -4.32 3.45
C ASP A 501 21.00 -3.87 3.27
N LEU A 502 20.41 -4.09 2.08
CA LEU A 502 19.00 -3.83 1.82
C LEU A 502 18.08 -4.61 2.78
N SER A 503 18.30 -5.92 2.94
CA SER A 503 17.54 -6.76 3.87
C SER A 503 17.64 -6.28 5.31
N ASP A 504 18.82 -5.86 5.76
CA ASP A 504 19.05 -5.40 7.13
C ASP A 504 18.33 -4.06 7.39
N ILE A 505 18.44 -3.11 6.47
CA ILE A 505 17.79 -1.81 6.56
C ILE A 505 16.26 -1.98 6.65
N LEU A 506 15.68 -2.84 5.81
CA LEU A 506 14.24 -3.15 5.82
C LEU A 506 13.78 -3.76 7.14
N LEU A 507 14.44 -4.82 7.62
CA LEU A 507 14.08 -5.44 8.90
C LEU A 507 14.26 -4.48 10.08
N THR A 508 15.31 -3.66 10.06
CA THR A 508 15.55 -2.66 11.12
C THR A 508 14.43 -1.63 11.15
N GLY A 509 14.05 -1.11 9.98
CA GLY A 509 12.94 -0.16 9.84
C GLY A 509 11.63 -0.76 10.33
N LEU A 510 11.29 -1.98 9.88
CA LEU A 510 10.04 -2.66 10.23
C LEU A 510 9.94 -2.89 11.74
N THR A 511 10.97 -3.47 12.34
CA THR A 511 10.97 -3.75 13.79
C THR A 511 10.85 -2.48 14.61
N ARG A 512 11.58 -1.40 14.25
CA ARG A 512 11.49 -0.12 14.96
C ARG A 512 10.09 0.48 14.86
N ASP A 513 9.56 0.57 13.65
CA ASP A 513 8.31 1.29 13.41
C ASP A 513 7.10 0.53 13.97
N ILE A 514 7.06 -0.80 13.85
CA ILE A 514 5.98 -1.61 14.43
C ILE A 514 5.99 -1.51 15.96
N ARG A 515 7.15 -1.70 16.60
CA ARG A 515 7.25 -1.59 18.07
C ARG A 515 6.90 -0.21 18.62
N SER A 516 7.07 0.83 17.81
CA SER A 516 6.80 2.21 18.23
C SER A 516 5.33 2.60 18.11
N ASN A 517 4.58 1.95 17.21
CA ASN A 517 3.17 2.29 16.95
C ASN A 517 2.18 1.26 17.50
N PHE A 518 2.64 0.05 17.81
CA PHE A 518 1.79 -1.03 18.30
C PHE A 518 2.35 -1.56 19.62
N ALA A 519 1.47 -1.87 20.57
CA ALA A 519 1.82 -2.45 21.85
C ALA A 519 2.20 -3.95 21.73
N VAL A 520 3.18 -4.24 20.87
CA VAL A 520 3.66 -5.59 20.56
C VAL A 520 5.18 -5.62 20.53
N ASP A 521 5.77 -6.64 21.13
CA ASP A 521 7.18 -6.93 20.92
C ASP A 521 7.38 -7.64 19.58
N TRP A 522 7.45 -6.85 18.50
CA TRP A 522 7.62 -7.41 17.16
C TRP A 522 8.97 -8.12 17.04
N SER A 523 8.93 -9.42 16.74
CA SER A 523 10.15 -10.22 16.59
C SER A 523 10.88 -9.89 15.29
N ARG A 524 12.14 -9.48 15.40
CA ARG A 524 13.06 -9.49 14.25
C ARG A 524 13.63 -10.89 14.12
N ARG A 525 13.31 -11.62 13.05
CA ARG A 525 13.90 -12.93 12.76
C ARG A 525 15.21 -12.79 11.98
N SER A 526 15.78 -13.94 11.63
CA SER A 526 17.04 -14.08 10.89
C SER A 526 17.05 -13.36 9.53
N MET A 527 18.25 -12.97 9.09
CA MET A 527 18.55 -12.63 7.70
C MET A 527 19.22 -13.81 7.01
N TRP A 528 18.44 -14.63 6.29
CA TRP A 528 18.92 -15.83 5.65
C TRP A 528 19.69 -15.54 4.35
N ASP A 529 20.89 -16.09 4.25
CA ASP A 529 21.64 -16.19 2.99
C ASP A 529 21.27 -17.51 2.31
N LYS A 530 20.28 -17.47 1.43
CA LYS A 530 19.72 -18.67 0.80
C LYS A 530 19.48 -18.46 -0.69
N ASN A 531 19.63 -19.54 -1.44
CA ASN A 531 19.61 -19.51 -2.89
C ASN A 531 18.18 -19.56 -3.46
N TYR A 532 17.42 -18.48 -3.28
CA TYR A 532 16.04 -18.36 -3.78
C TYR A 532 16.06 -17.64 -5.12
N SER A 533 15.20 -18.05 -6.06
CA SER A 533 15.17 -17.45 -7.41
C SER A 533 15.04 -15.93 -7.37
N GLU A 534 14.13 -15.44 -6.54
CA GLU A 534 13.77 -14.02 -6.38
C GLU A 534 14.91 -13.15 -5.82
N THR A 535 15.96 -13.76 -5.26
CA THR A 535 17.16 -13.06 -4.74
C THR A 535 18.45 -13.43 -5.48
N ARG A 536 18.51 -14.64 -6.09
CA ARG A 536 19.64 -15.15 -6.88
C ARG A 536 19.66 -14.57 -8.30
N LEU A 537 18.53 -14.62 -9.02
CA LEU A 537 18.51 -14.28 -10.45
C LEU A 537 18.59 -12.78 -10.75
N PRO A 538 17.99 -11.88 -9.95
CA PRO A 538 18.07 -10.46 -10.25
C PRO A 538 19.49 -9.93 -10.45
N ALA A 539 19.64 -9.06 -11.45
CA ALA A 539 20.88 -8.36 -11.75
C ALA A 539 21.17 -7.17 -10.79
N VAL A 540 20.22 -6.79 -9.94
CA VAL A 540 20.32 -5.64 -9.01
C VAL A 540 20.10 -6.07 -7.56
N PRO A 541 20.47 -5.26 -6.55
CA PRO A 541 20.24 -5.59 -5.14
C PRO A 541 18.80 -6.03 -4.90
N SER A 542 18.64 -7.20 -4.27
CA SER A 542 17.34 -7.89 -4.18
C SER A 542 17.18 -8.64 -2.88
N THR A 543 15.99 -8.55 -2.29
CA THR A 543 15.63 -9.25 -1.05
C THR A 543 14.20 -9.77 -1.10
N ILE A 544 13.94 -10.87 -0.40
CA ILE A 544 12.59 -11.23 0.05
C ILE A 544 12.44 -10.74 1.49
N ILE A 545 11.28 -10.19 1.82
CA ILE A 545 10.85 -9.97 3.19
C ILE A 545 9.64 -10.85 3.44
N GLU A 546 9.81 -11.84 4.32
CA GLU A 546 8.72 -12.57 4.94
C GLU A 546 8.19 -11.72 6.10
N LEU A 547 7.15 -10.93 5.85
CA LEU A 547 6.73 -9.88 6.78
C LEU A 547 6.28 -10.43 8.12
N LEU A 548 5.39 -11.43 8.08
CA LEU A 548 4.76 -12.08 9.23
C LEU A 548 4.28 -13.47 8.80
N SER A 549 3.73 -14.28 9.72
CA SER A 549 3.11 -15.55 9.32
C SER A 549 1.61 -15.43 9.06
N HIS A 550 1.16 -15.75 7.84
CA HIS A 550 -0.26 -15.74 7.50
C HIS A 550 -1.05 -16.92 8.10
N GLN A 551 -0.36 -17.90 8.68
CA GLN A 551 -0.96 -19.04 9.39
C GLN A 551 -1.03 -18.83 10.90
N ASN A 552 -0.58 -17.67 11.40
CA ASN A 552 -0.53 -17.37 12.82
C ASN A 552 -1.59 -16.32 13.18
N PHE A 553 -2.52 -16.65 14.07
CA PHE A 553 -3.60 -15.74 14.46
C PHE A 553 -3.08 -14.41 15.02
N ALA A 554 -2.09 -14.45 15.91
CA ALA A 554 -1.53 -13.23 16.54
C ALA A 554 -0.93 -12.26 15.51
N ASP A 555 -0.32 -12.77 14.45
CA ASP A 555 0.18 -11.95 13.35
C ASP A 555 -0.99 -11.42 12.50
N MET A 556 -1.95 -12.27 12.13
CA MET A 556 -3.09 -11.86 11.29
C MET A 556 -4.02 -10.86 11.97
N ARG A 557 -4.05 -10.84 13.31
CA ARG A 557 -4.77 -9.83 14.09
C ARG A 557 -4.27 -8.41 13.81
N LEU A 558 -2.96 -8.25 13.60
CA LEU A 558 -2.36 -7.00 13.15
C LEU A 558 -2.43 -6.90 11.62
N GLY A 559 -2.17 -8.00 10.90
CA GLY A 559 -2.07 -8.01 9.45
C GLY A 559 -3.34 -7.59 8.69
N LEU A 560 -4.52 -7.82 9.28
CA LEU A 560 -5.81 -7.40 8.73
C LEU A 560 -6.17 -5.94 9.09
N ASP A 561 -5.40 -5.26 9.94
CA ASP A 561 -5.63 -3.86 10.30
C ASP A 561 -5.05 -2.91 9.24
N PRO A 562 -5.86 -2.04 8.62
CA PRO A 562 -5.38 -0.99 7.72
C PRO A 562 -4.31 -0.06 8.33
N ASN A 563 -4.36 0.23 9.64
CA ASN A 563 -3.36 1.06 10.32
C ASN A 563 -1.99 0.38 10.36
N PHE A 564 -1.98 -0.94 10.59
CA PHE A 564 -0.77 -1.75 10.52
C PHE A 564 -0.20 -1.79 9.09
N ARG A 565 -1.07 -1.96 8.08
CA ARG A 565 -0.68 -1.93 6.67
C ARG A 565 -0.05 -0.60 6.26
N PHE A 566 -0.62 0.53 6.69
CA PHE A 566 -0.03 1.86 6.48
C PHE A 566 1.34 1.99 7.14
N THR A 567 1.48 1.57 8.41
CA THR A 567 2.74 1.63 9.15
C THR A 567 3.84 0.79 8.49
N VAL A 568 3.52 -0.44 8.08
CA VAL A 568 4.43 -1.32 7.34
C VAL A 568 4.81 -0.69 6.00
N GLY A 569 3.84 -0.17 5.25
CA GLY A 569 4.07 0.49 3.97
C GLY A 569 5.03 1.68 4.11
N ARG A 570 4.78 2.54 5.11
CA ARG A 570 5.65 3.69 5.43
C ARG A 570 7.04 3.24 5.84
N SER A 571 7.18 2.18 6.62
CA SER A 571 8.47 1.64 7.04
C SER A 571 9.31 1.12 5.85
N ILE A 572 8.67 0.37 4.94
CA ILE A 572 9.30 -0.14 3.72
C ILE A 572 9.73 1.02 2.81
N TYR A 573 8.86 2.00 2.57
CA TYR A 573 9.19 3.20 1.80
C TYR A 573 10.43 3.92 2.35
N LYS A 574 10.47 4.19 3.66
CA LYS A 574 11.60 4.87 4.31
C LYS A 574 12.91 4.10 4.17
N SER A 575 12.82 2.78 4.27
CA SER A 575 13.95 1.87 4.13
C SER A 575 14.50 1.86 2.70
N ILE A 576 13.62 1.84 1.69
CA ILE A 576 13.99 1.94 0.27
C ILE A 576 14.63 3.30 -0.02
N LEU A 577 14.02 4.40 0.45
CA LEU A 577 14.56 5.76 0.30
C LEU A 577 15.99 5.84 0.83
N ARG A 578 16.21 5.37 2.07
CA ARG A 578 17.52 5.35 2.72
C ARG A 578 18.53 4.49 1.96
N PHE A 579 18.12 3.29 1.54
CA PHE A 579 18.99 2.40 0.78
C PHE A 579 19.43 3.06 -0.53
N VAL A 580 18.47 3.46 -1.38
CA VAL A 580 18.74 4.05 -2.70
C VAL A 580 19.59 5.31 -2.58
N THR A 581 19.24 6.24 -1.68
CA THR A 581 20.02 7.49 -1.52
C THR A 581 21.42 7.24 -0.98
N SER A 582 21.59 6.24 -0.10
CA SER A 582 22.92 5.84 0.40
C SER A 582 23.82 5.24 -0.67
N GLN A 583 23.25 4.55 -1.66
CA GLN A 583 23.98 3.97 -2.80
C GLN A 583 24.62 5.05 -3.67
N HIS A 584 23.99 6.23 -3.76
CA HIS A 584 24.47 7.37 -4.55
C HIS A 584 25.17 8.46 -3.74
N GLY A 585 25.24 8.30 -2.41
CA GLY A 585 25.82 9.31 -1.52
C GLY A 585 25.02 10.61 -1.45
N SER A 586 23.71 10.55 -1.70
CA SER A 586 22.80 11.69 -1.71
C SER A 586 22.10 11.87 -0.37
N ASP A 587 21.77 13.12 -0.04
CA ASP A 587 20.87 13.43 1.07
C ASP A 587 19.44 12.98 0.75
N TYR A 588 18.64 12.73 1.79
CA TYR A 588 17.24 12.36 1.65
C TYR A 588 16.34 13.11 2.63
N VAL A 589 15.06 13.22 2.25
CA VAL A 589 13.97 13.72 3.10
C VAL A 589 12.82 12.72 3.00
N VAL A 590 12.22 12.36 4.14
CA VAL A 590 11.03 11.50 4.18
C VAL A 590 9.79 12.33 3.84
N GLN A 591 8.82 11.78 3.12
CA GLN A 591 7.57 12.47 2.78
C GLN A 591 6.72 12.73 4.04
N PRO A 592 5.92 13.81 4.08
CA PRO A 592 5.09 14.12 5.24
C PRO A 592 3.97 13.10 5.51
N LEU A 593 3.37 13.21 6.70
CA LEU A 593 2.10 12.56 7.03
C LEU A 593 0.91 13.38 6.49
N PRO A 594 -0.28 12.77 6.29
CA PRO A 594 -1.50 13.49 5.93
C PRO A 594 -1.77 14.67 6.86
N VAL A 595 -2.36 15.75 6.33
CA VAL A 595 -2.79 16.89 7.15
C VAL A 595 -3.99 16.50 8.01
N SER A 596 -4.18 17.21 9.12
CA SER A 596 -5.32 17.04 10.03
C SER A 596 -6.09 18.36 10.21
N HIS A 597 -7.20 18.34 10.96
CA HIS A 597 -7.99 19.52 11.28
C HIS A 597 -8.47 20.29 10.04
N PHE A 598 -8.84 19.55 8.98
CA PHE A 598 -9.24 20.17 7.74
C PHE A 598 -10.63 20.82 7.91
N ALA A 599 -10.80 22.05 7.41
CA ALA A 599 -12.05 22.77 7.52
C ALA A 599 -12.28 23.70 6.34
N ILE A 600 -13.55 23.83 5.97
CA ILE A 600 -14.05 24.82 5.02
C ILE A 600 -14.96 25.80 5.74
N GLN A 601 -14.73 27.10 5.54
CA GLN A 601 -15.60 28.17 6.03
C GLN A 601 -15.92 29.13 4.88
N PHE A 602 -17.04 29.84 4.94
CA PHE A 602 -17.28 30.91 3.98
C PHE A 602 -16.33 32.07 4.20
N GLY A 603 -15.72 32.55 3.12
CA GLY A 603 -14.79 33.67 3.14
C GLY A 603 -15.52 35.01 3.31
N LYS A 604 -14.76 36.04 3.71
CA LYS A 604 -15.28 37.40 3.94
C LYS A 604 -15.84 38.07 2.68
N LYS A 605 -15.42 37.61 1.49
CA LYS A 605 -15.87 38.14 0.20
C LYS A 605 -16.99 37.28 -0.38
N LYS A 606 -17.87 37.89 -1.17
CA LYS A 606 -18.98 37.19 -1.83
C LYS A 606 -18.47 36.01 -2.66
N ASN A 607 -19.14 34.85 -2.52
CA ASN A 607 -18.86 33.61 -3.25
C ASN A 607 -17.43 33.09 -3.05
N THR A 608 -16.85 33.30 -1.87
CA THR A 608 -15.53 32.75 -1.53
C THR A 608 -15.64 31.76 -0.39
N ILE A 609 -14.74 30.79 -0.39
CA ILE A 609 -14.52 29.85 0.72
C ILE A 609 -13.07 29.96 1.18
N GLN A 610 -12.86 29.70 2.45
CA GLN A 610 -11.57 29.58 3.10
C GLN A 610 -11.39 28.13 3.53
N LEU A 611 -10.37 27.49 2.97
CA LEU A 611 -9.85 26.20 3.36
C LEU A 611 -8.78 26.42 4.44
N SER A 612 -8.74 25.59 5.48
CA SER A 612 -7.69 25.61 6.50
C SER A 612 -7.40 24.22 7.05
N TRP A 613 -6.16 23.92 7.39
CA TRP A 613 -5.73 22.62 7.91
C TRP A 613 -4.51 22.76 8.85
N LYS A 614 -3.99 21.64 9.35
CA LYS A 614 -2.78 21.57 10.16
C LYS A 614 -1.83 20.50 9.59
N GLY A 615 -0.56 20.85 9.44
CA GLY A 615 0.47 19.86 9.11
C GLY A 615 0.69 18.89 10.28
N THR A 616 0.95 17.62 9.96
CA THR A 616 1.15 16.56 10.96
C THR A 616 2.63 16.22 11.08
N ASP A 617 3.14 16.24 12.32
CA ASP A 617 4.51 15.84 12.63
C ASP A 617 4.63 14.31 12.70
N ASP A 618 5.72 13.76 12.17
CA ASP A 618 6.07 12.35 12.33
C ASP A 618 7.13 12.21 13.44
N PRO A 619 6.78 11.69 14.63
CA PRO A 619 7.72 11.58 15.75
C PRO A 619 8.88 10.61 15.45
N LEU A 620 8.73 9.69 14.50
CA LEU A 620 9.75 8.73 14.12
C LEU A 620 10.66 9.25 13.00
N GLU A 621 10.29 10.34 12.32
CA GLU A 621 11.00 10.88 11.16
C GLU A 621 11.05 12.41 11.17
N PRO A 622 12.03 13.02 11.84
CA PRO A 622 12.14 14.48 11.95
C PRO A 622 12.28 15.22 10.62
N THR A 623 12.70 14.55 9.55
CA THR A 623 12.80 15.13 8.19
C THR A 623 11.43 15.23 7.50
N ALA A 624 10.42 14.48 7.95
CA ALA A 624 9.10 14.40 7.35
C ALA A 624 8.20 15.63 7.58
N LYS A 625 8.79 16.78 7.91
CA LYS A 625 8.04 18.00 8.18
C LYS A 625 7.36 18.52 6.90
N PRO A 626 6.05 18.87 6.96
CA PRO A 626 5.38 19.61 5.90
C PRO A 626 6.08 20.95 5.62
N GLN A 627 6.25 21.31 4.34
CA GLN A 627 6.83 22.59 3.92
C GLN A 627 5.84 23.43 3.12
N GLU A 628 5.12 22.81 2.19
CA GLU A 628 4.07 23.40 1.37
C GLU A 628 2.91 22.39 1.26
N TYR A 629 1.84 22.74 0.55
CA TYR A 629 0.67 21.88 0.39
C TYR A 629 0.13 21.91 -1.04
N ILE A 630 -0.57 20.85 -1.45
CA ILE A 630 -1.36 20.83 -2.68
C ILE A 630 -2.85 20.81 -2.32
N VAL A 631 -3.62 21.69 -2.95
CA VAL A 631 -5.09 21.72 -2.87
C VAL A 631 -5.63 21.10 -4.14
N TYR A 632 -6.26 19.93 -4.03
CA TYR A 632 -6.96 19.29 -5.14
C TYR A 632 -8.43 19.67 -5.12
N THR A 633 -9.00 19.96 -6.29
CA THR A 633 -10.40 20.37 -6.43
C THR A 633 -11.19 19.41 -7.30
N ARG A 634 -12.39 19.04 -6.85
CA ARG A 634 -13.41 18.34 -7.64
C ARG A 634 -14.69 19.17 -7.66
N ILE A 635 -15.35 19.25 -8.82
CA ILE A 635 -16.63 19.95 -8.99
C ILE A 635 -17.72 18.95 -9.33
N GLY A 636 -18.81 18.95 -8.56
CA GLY A 636 -19.94 18.02 -8.73
C GLY A 636 -19.47 16.56 -8.73
N TYR A 637 -19.96 15.78 -9.70
CA TYR A 637 -19.57 14.38 -9.91
C TYR A 637 -18.31 14.21 -10.79
N GLY A 638 -17.53 15.27 -11.02
CA GLY A 638 -16.26 15.22 -11.76
C GLY A 638 -15.17 14.44 -11.02
N GLY A 639 -13.94 14.48 -11.53
CA GLY A 639 -12.74 13.97 -10.87
C GLY A 639 -11.94 15.07 -10.18
N PHE A 640 -10.91 14.71 -9.42
CA PHE A 640 -9.96 15.69 -8.90
C PHE A 640 -9.00 16.16 -10.00
N ASP A 641 -8.70 17.45 -10.00
CA ASP A 641 -7.69 18.07 -10.87
C ASP A 641 -6.24 17.68 -10.50
N ASN A 642 -5.26 18.31 -11.15
CA ASN A 642 -3.83 18.11 -10.84
C ASN A 642 -3.36 18.86 -9.58
N GLY A 643 -4.29 19.52 -8.89
CA GLY A 643 -4.03 20.34 -7.72
C GLY A 643 -3.30 21.64 -7.98
N ILE A 644 -3.37 22.54 -7.01
CA ILE A 644 -2.62 23.80 -6.99
C ILE A 644 -1.70 23.84 -5.77
N LYS A 645 -0.46 24.30 -5.98
CA LYS A 645 0.50 24.45 -4.90
C LYS A 645 0.21 25.70 -4.07
N VAL A 646 0.23 25.56 -2.75
CA VAL A 646 0.05 26.65 -1.79
C VAL A 646 1.11 26.60 -0.69
N GLY A 647 1.61 27.77 -0.27
CA GLY A 647 2.71 27.88 0.70
C GLY A 647 2.27 28.03 2.16
N SER A 648 0.98 27.94 2.47
CA SER A 648 0.46 28.15 3.82
C SER A 648 -0.67 27.16 4.11
N PRO A 649 -0.93 26.81 5.39
CA PRO A 649 -1.96 25.84 5.76
C PRO A 649 -3.39 26.40 5.67
N THR A 650 -3.58 27.37 4.77
CA THR A 650 -4.84 28.04 4.49
C THR A 650 -4.87 28.42 3.02
N HIS A 651 -6.03 28.31 2.37
CA HIS A 651 -6.22 28.78 1.01
C HIS A 651 -7.60 29.40 0.84
N THR A 652 -7.72 30.52 0.14
CA THR A 652 -9.01 31.16 -0.15
C THR A 652 -9.24 31.16 -1.64
N MET A 653 -10.41 30.71 -2.06
CA MET A 653 -10.77 30.66 -3.48
C MET A 653 -12.23 31.03 -3.69
N LYS A 654 -12.54 31.43 -4.92
CA LYS A 654 -13.89 31.74 -5.37
C LYS A 654 -14.55 30.45 -5.87
N ILE A 655 -15.82 30.26 -5.54
CA ILE A 655 -16.64 29.16 -6.03
C ILE A 655 -17.91 29.69 -6.68
N GLU A 656 -18.50 28.90 -7.58
CA GLU A 656 -19.75 29.23 -8.25
C GLU A 656 -20.96 28.76 -7.43
N PRO A 657 -21.94 29.64 -7.12
CA PRO A 657 -23.20 29.21 -6.52
C PRO A 657 -23.92 28.20 -7.39
N GLY A 658 -24.58 27.22 -6.78
CA GLY A 658 -25.27 26.15 -7.52
C GLY A 658 -24.42 24.89 -7.76
N LEU A 659 -23.11 24.94 -7.56
CA LEU A 659 -22.21 23.79 -7.72
C LEU A 659 -21.61 23.36 -6.36
N VAL A 660 -21.49 22.05 -6.17
CA VAL A 660 -20.77 21.47 -5.03
C VAL A 660 -19.29 21.40 -5.39
N TYR A 661 -18.43 21.92 -4.52
CA TYR A 661 -16.99 21.80 -4.62
C TYR A 661 -16.49 20.88 -3.52
N SER A 662 -15.64 19.92 -3.86
CA SER A 662 -14.97 19.03 -2.92
C SER A 662 -13.45 19.22 -3.00
N PHE A 663 -12.79 19.06 -1.86
CA PHE A 663 -11.36 19.32 -1.71
C PHE A 663 -10.69 18.20 -0.92
N LYS A 664 -9.47 17.86 -1.31
CA LYS A 664 -8.52 17.12 -0.47
C LYS A 664 -7.19 17.85 -0.47
N ILE A 665 -6.47 17.76 0.63
CA ILE A 665 -5.20 18.43 0.84
C ILE A 665 -4.11 17.38 1.05
N THR A 666 -2.96 17.60 0.44
CA THR A 666 -1.72 16.86 0.76
C THR A 666 -0.66 17.82 1.25
N ALA A 667 0.22 17.33 2.13
CA ALA A 667 1.43 18.02 2.51
C ALA A 667 2.59 17.59 1.61
N ILE A 668 3.44 18.54 1.23
CA ILE A 668 4.65 18.27 0.44
C ILE A 668 5.89 18.80 1.15
N ASN A 669 7.01 18.14 0.88
CA ASN A 669 8.35 18.62 1.19
C ASN A 669 9.32 18.18 0.08
N LYS A 670 10.63 18.38 0.26
CA LYS A 670 11.65 17.98 -0.71
C LYS A 670 11.72 16.46 -0.98
N GLY A 671 11.14 15.65 -0.08
CA GLY A 671 11.15 14.19 -0.11
C GLY A 671 9.95 13.54 -0.80
N GLY A 672 8.83 14.26 -0.90
CA GLY A 672 7.63 13.76 -1.59
C GLY A 672 6.33 14.40 -1.09
N GLU A 673 5.23 13.74 -1.41
CA GLU A 673 3.86 14.11 -1.07
C GLU A 673 3.23 13.12 -0.09
N SER A 674 2.45 13.61 0.87
CA SER A 674 1.72 12.77 1.82
C SER A 674 0.56 12.02 1.17
N PHE A 675 -0.02 11.06 1.89
CA PHE A 675 -1.38 10.62 1.60
C PHE A 675 -2.36 11.81 1.79
N PRO A 676 -3.53 11.80 1.12
CA PRO A 676 -4.48 12.90 1.22
C PRO A 676 -5.15 12.96 2.59
N SER A 677 -5.64 14.15 2.95
CA SER A 677 -6.68 14.32 3.98
C SER A 677 -7.97 13.59 3.59
N GLU A 678 -8.93 13.57 4.51
CA GLU A 678 -10.34 13.39 4.16
C GLU A 678 -10.80 14.42 3.10
N ILE A 679 -11.94 14.13 2.47
CA ILE A 679 -12.53 15.00 1.45
C ILE A 679 -13.66 15.82 2.07
N LEU A 680 -13.47 17.13 2.07
CA LEU A 680 -14.48 18.09 2.54
C LEU A 680 -15.17 18.77 1.36
N SER A 681 -16.44 19.12 1.54
CA SER A 681 -17.28 19.72 0.50
C SER A 681 -17.94 21.01 0.95
N ALA A 682 -18.19 21.90 0.00
CA ALA A 682 -18.92 23.15 0.22
C ALA A 682 -19.83 23.50 -0.96
N TYR A 683 -20.89 24.24 -0.66
CA TYR A 683 -21.92 24.65 -1.60
C TYR A 683 -22.57 25.96 -1.17
N ILE A 684 -22.75 26.88 -2.12
CA ILE A 684 -23.51 28.11 -1.92
C ILE A 684 -24.84 27.97 -2.65
N ALA A 685 -25.94 27.93 -1.89
CA ALA A 685 -27.28 27.98 -2.46
C ALA A 685 -27.54 29.35 -3.12
N PRO A 686 -28.18 29.40 -4.31
CA PRO A 686 -28.57 30.66 -4.93
C PRO A 686 -29.50 31.52 -4.06
N LYS A 687 -30.34 30.89 -3.24
CA LYS A 687 -31.23 31.52 -2.26
C LYS A 687 -31.18 30.74 -0.94
N SER A 688 -30.22 31.09 -0.08
CA SER A 688 -29.97 30.38 1.17
C SER A 688 -30.84 30.89 2.32
N LYS A 689 -31.45 29.97 3.08
CA LYS A 689 -32.12 30.22 4.36
C LYS A 689 -31.15 30.14 5.56
N GLY A 690 -29.97 29.57 5.36
CA GLY A 690 -28.98 29.31 6.40
C GLY A 690 -27.89 28.36 5.90
N THR A 691 -26.84 28.22 6.69
CA THR A 691 -25.71 27.34 6.39
C THR A 691 -25.76 26.12 7.31
N VAL A 692 -25.74 24.92 6.73
CA VAL A 692 -25.51 23.68 7.46
C VAL A 692 -24.01 23.46 7.60
N LEU A 693 -23.52 23.20 8.81
CA LEU A 693 -22.18 22.67 9.02
C LEU A 693 -22.24 21.15 8.97
N ILE A 694 -21.52 20.53 8.05
CA ILE A 694 -21.33 19.09 8.03
C ILE A 694 -20.02 18.77 8.76
N VAL A 695 -20.09 18.07 9.88
CA VAL A 695 -18.91 17.58 10.60
C VAL A 695 -18.69 16.14 10.17
N ASN A 696 -17.55 15.85 9.55
CA ASN A 696 -17.14 14.49 9.28
C ASN A 696 -16.38 13.95 10.49
N GLY A 697 -17.05 13.13 11.30
CA GLY A 697 -16.42 12.37 12.36
C GLY A 697 -16.30 10.89 12.00
N PHE A 698 -16.47 10.51 10.72
CA PHE A 698 -16.28 9.12 10.29
C PHE A 698 -14.94 8.95 9.57
N ASP A 699 -13.89 8.75 10.36
CA ASP A 699 -12.53 8.48 9.89
C ASP A 699 -12.01 7.10 10.31
N ARG A 700 -12.81 6.34 11.06
CA ARG A 700 -12.47 4.97 11.46
C ARG A 700 -12.13 4.06 10.29
N ILE A 701 -10.98 3.40 10.44
CA ILE A 701 -10.57 2.18 9.73
C ILE A 701 -10.17 1.12 10.75
N SER A 702 -10.51 -0.14 10.49
CA SER A 702 -10.29 -1.21 11.48
C SER A 702 -10.16 -2.59 10.84
N ALA A 703 -9.49 -3.51 11.55
CA ALA A 703 -9.54 -4.94 11.27
C ALA A 703 -10.94 -5.53 11.54
N PRO A 704 -11.23 -6.75 11.04
CA PRO A 704 -12.39 -7.53 11.47
C PRO A 704 -12.34 -7.86 12.97
N THR A 705 -13.50 -8.00 13.59
CA THR A 705 -13.60 -8.40 14.99
C THR A 705 -13.12 -9.84 15.20
N THR A 706 -12.50 -10.07 16.36
CA THR A 706 -11.95 -11.37 16.73
C THR A 706 -12.87 -12.16 17.65
N ILE A 707 -12.74 -13.48 17.60
CA ILE A 707 -13.26 -14.41 18.62
C ILE A 707 -12.05 -14.96 19.36
N GLU A 708 -11.96 -14.69 20.66
CA GLU A 708 -10.86 -15.17 21.51
C GLU A 708 -11.41 -15.78 22.82
N THR A 709 -11.79 -17.06 22.80
CA THR A 709 -12.24 -17.82 23.99
C THR A 709 -11.28 -18.97 24.28
N PRO A 710 -11.32 -19.65 25.45
CA PRO A 710 -10.41 -20.78 25.72
C PRO A 710 -10.42 -21.90 24.66
N ASP A 711 -11.52 -22.06 23.94
CA ASP A 711 -11.77 -23.10 22.94
C ASP A 711 -11.84 -22.58 21.49
N SER A 712 -12.13 -21.29 21.27
CA SER A 712 -12.32 -20.71 19.94
C SER A 712 -11.34 -19.56 19.63
N LEU A 713 -10.87 -19.49 18.38
CA LEU A 713 -9.97 -18.45 17.89
C LEU A 713 -10.29 -18.11 16.43
N GLY A 714 -10.33 -16.83 16.06
CA GLY A 714 -10.58 -16.45 14.68
C GLY A 714 -11.15 -15.07 14.46
N PHE A 715 -11.61 -14.82 13.24
CA PHE A 715 -12.25 -13.58 12.81
C PHE A 715 -13.71 -13.83 12.42
N ASP A 716 -14.60 -12.93 12.81
CA ASP A 716 -16.04 -13.03 12.49
C ASP A 716 -16.47 -11.89 11.57
N LEU A 717 -16.41 -12.16 10.26
CA LEU A 717 -16.82 -11.21 9.23
C LEU A 717 -18.33 -10.90 9.26
N ASN A 718 -19.16 -11.77 9.85
CA ASN A 718 -20.60 -11.55 9.89
C ASN A 718 -20.99 -10.61 11.03
N LYS A 719 -20.25 -10.66 12.14
CA LYS A 719 -20.48 -9.78 13.29
C LYS A 719 -19.97 -8.36 13.03
N GLU A 720 -18.70 -8.21 12.67
CA GLU A 720 -18.11 -6.91 12.34
C GLU A 720 -16.88 -7.16 11.44
N PRO A 721 -17.02 -7.01 10.10
CA PRO A 721 -15.97 -7.33 9.15
C PRO A 721 -14.80 -6.34 9.12
N GLY A 722 -14.83 -5.31 9.98
CA GLY A 722 -13.89 -4.20 9.97
C GLY A 722 -14.24 -3.15 8.92
N VAL A 723 -13.44 -2.08 8.90
CA VAL A 723 -13.61 -0.95 7.99
C VAL A 723 -12.31 -0.74 7.21
N PRO A 724 -12.24 -1.17 5.93
CA PRO A 724 -11.04 -0.97 5.12
C PRO A 724 -10.73 0.50 4.85
N TYR A 725 -9.46 0.83 4.61
CA TYR A 725 -9.06 2.12 4.03
C TYR A 725 -9.43 2.13 2.53
N ILE A 726 -10.47 2.87 2.16
CA ILE A 726 -11.07 2.95 0.82
C ILE A 726 -11.67 1.61 0.34
N TYR A 727 -10.89 0.53 0.31
CA TYR A 727 -11.32 -0.81 -0.08
C TYR A 727 -10.37 -1.91 0.45
N ASP A 728 -10.83 -3.17 0.43
CA ASP A 728 -10.01 -4.36 0.67
C ASP A 728 -10.07 -5.34 -0.52
N ILE A 729 -8.93 -5.90 -0.90
CA ILE A 729 -8.75 -6.89 -1.99
C ILE A 729 -8.14 -8.21 -1.50
N SER A 730 -7.99 -8.38 -0.18
CA SER A 730 -7.30 -9.50 0.45
C SER A 730 -8.23 -10.61 0.92
N LEU A 731 -9.53 -10.37 1.03
CA LEU A 731 -10.47 -11.33 1.61
C LEU A 731 -10.78 -12.47 0.63
N CYS A 732 -10.73 -13.71 1.12
CA CYS A 732 -11.18 -14.89 0.39
C CYS A 732 -12.60 -15.32 0.80
N GLY A 733 -12.96 -15.21 2.08
CA GLY A 733 -14.28 -15.57 2.59
C GLY A 733 -14.33 -15.64 4.12
N ALA A 734 -15.50 -15.91 4.68
CA ALA A 734 -15.70 -16.04 6.12
C ALA A 734 -14.96 -17.26 6.70
N GLN A 735 -14.44 -17.11 7.92
CA GLN A 735 -13.84 -18.22 8.65
C GLN A 735 -14.94 -19.19 9.11
N THR A 736 -14.69 -20.49 8.96
CA THR A 736 -15.59 -21.56 9.42
C THR A 736 -14.94 -22.45 10.49
N GLY A 737 -13.60 -22.52 10.53
CA GLY A 737 -12.87 -23.32 11.51
C GLY A 737 -12.37 -22.49 12.69
N PHE A 738 -13.00 -22.59 13.86
CA PHE A 738 -12.65 -21.78 15.05
C PHE A 738 -11.95 -22.56 16.17
N ASN A 739 -11.92 -23.89 16.13
CA ASN A 739 -11.41 -24.69 17.25
C ASN A 739 -9.90 -24.52 17.46
N ARG A 740 -9.49 -23.94 18.59
CA ARG A 740 -8.08 -23.67 18.96
C ARG A 740 -7.19 -24.90 18.91
N ARG A 741 -7.73 -26.09 19.21
CA ARG A 741 -6.97 -27.35 19.24
C ARG A 741 -6.52 -27.81 17.85
N ASN A 742 -7.11 -27.27 16.79
CA ASN A 742 -6.81 -27.62 15.40
C ASN A 742 -5.81 -26.67 14.74
N ILE A 743 -5.09 -25.85 15.51
CA ILE A 743 -4.03 -24.98 14.97
C ILE A 743 -2.94 -25.80 14.25
N GLY A 744 -2.56 -25.33 13.06
CA GLY A 744 -1.58 -26.00 12.19
C GLY A 744 -2.15 -27.02 11.20
N LYS A 745 -3.44 -27.31 11.24
CA LYS A 745 -4.10 -28.12 10.21
C LYS A 745 -4.55 -27.20 9.06
N GLU A 746 -4.22 -27.58 7.83
CA GLU A 746 -4.58 -26.82 6.62
C GLU A 746 -5.86 -27.32 5.92
N THR A 747 -6.54 -28.30 6.52
CA THR A 747 -7.78 -28.92 6.03
C THR A 747 -9.03 -28.21 6.58
N LYS A 748 -10.23 -28.61 6.11
CA LYS A 748 -11.51 -27.98 6.49
C LYS A 748 -11.80 -27.96 8.00
N ASP A 749 -11.24 -28.89 8.77
CA ASP A 749 -11.33 -28.94 10.23
C ASP A 749 -10.27 -28.07 10.94
N GLY A 750 -9.35 -27.47 10.19
CA GLY A 750 -8.27 -26.64 10.70
C GLY A 750 -8.72 -25.32 11.29
N LEU A 751 -7.97 -24.84 12.28
CA LEU A 751 -8.17 -23.50 12.80
C LEU A 751 -7.90 -22.46 11.72
N GLY A 752 -8.76 -21.45 11.61
CA GLY A 752 -8.64 -20.40 10.61
C GLY A 752 -9.23 -20.78 9.25
N TYR A 753 -9.58 -22.05 8.99
CA TYR A 753 -10.10 -22.47 7.69
C TYR A 753 -11.26 -21.57 7.23
N SER A 754 -11.17 -21.05 6.00
CA SER A 754 -12.07 -20.01 5.47
C SER A 754 -12.67 -20.36 4.11
N GLY A 755 -13.80 -19.72 3.82
CA GLY A 755 -14.54 -19.79 2.55
C GLY A 755 -13.81 -19.13 1.37
N ARG A 756 -14.52 -18.99 0.24
CA ARG A 756 -13.95 -18.47 -1.04
C ARG A 756 -14.85 -17.47 -1.77
N GLU A 757 -15.98 -17.11 -1.17
CA GLU A 757 -17.07 -16.32 -1.75
C GLU A 757 -16.77 -14.81 -1.92
N LEU A 758 -15.64 -14.35 -1.37
CA LEU A 758 -15.14 -12.97 -1.52
C LEU A 758 -13.93 -12.87 -2.45
N GLU A 759 -13.38 -13.99 -2.94
CA GLU A 759 -12.26 -13.97 -3.89
C GLU A 759 -12.56 -13.11 -5.12
N GLY A 760 -11.64 -12.21 -5.47
CA GLY A 760 -11.77 -11.34 -6.63
C GLY A 760 -12.65 -10.11 -6.41
N LYS A 761 -13.26 -9.93 -5.22
CA LYS A 761 -14.05 -8.74 -4.88
C LYS A 761 -13.20 -7.62 -4.30
N LYS A 762 -13.50 -6.40 -4.70
CA LYS A 762 -12.96 -5.16 -4.13
C LYS A 762 -13.95 -4.67 -3.08
N ILE A 763 -13.82 -5.15 -1.85
CA ILE A 763 -14.75 -4.87 -0.76
C ILE A 763 -14.65 -3.40 -0.38
N ALA A 764 -15.77 -2.67 -0.41
CA ALA A 764 -15.79 -1.24 -0.13
C ALA A 764 -15.52 -0.94 1.35
N GLY A 765 -14.74 0.11 1.60
CA GLY A 765 -14.39 0.61 2.93
C GLY A 765 -14.72 2.08 3.13
N ASN A 766 -13.99 2.75 4.03
CA ASN A 766 -14.16 4.18 4.29
C ASN A 766 -13.55 5.00 3.15
N THR A 767 -14.39 5.72 2.40
CA THR A 767 -13.97 6.58 1.27
C THR A 767 -13.56 7.98 1.70
N PHE A 768 -13.86 8.38 2.94
CA PHE A 768 -13.62 9.72 3.50
C PHE A 768 -14.27 10.86 2.72
N ASP A 769 -15.32 10.57 1.92
CA ASP A 769 -15.99 11.52 1.01
C ASP A 769 -17.49 11.68 1.32
N TYR A 770 -17.91 11.31 2.53
CA TYR A 770 -19.31 11.38 2.95
C TYR A 770 -19.87 12.81 3.07
N PRO A 771 -19.07 13.87 3.34
CA PRO A 771 -19.56 15.25 3.22
C PRO A 771 -20.09 15.59 1.84
N PHE A 772 -19.57 14.97 0.76
CA PHE A 772 -20.15 15.12 -0.57
C PHE A 772 -21.53 14.46 -0.65
N ILE A 773 -21.70 13.25 -0.12
CA ILE A 773 -22.98 12.52 -0.14
C ILE A 773 -24.07 13.27 0.66
N HIS A 774 -23.77 13.69 1.88
CA HIS A 774 -24.67 14.50 2.71
C HIS A 774 -24.96 15.86 2.06
N GLY A 775 -23.90 16.53 1.59
CA GLY A 775 -23.98 17.80 0.89
C GLY A 775 -24.87 17.76 -0.36
N LYS A 776 -24.78 16.70 -1.16
CA LYS A 776 -25.67 16.48 -2.33
C LYS A 776 -27.14 16.35 -1.92
N ALA A 777 -27.43 15.67 -0.82
CA ALA A 777 -28.79 15.59 -0.29
C ALA A 777 -29.30 16.95 0.23
N ILE A 778 -28.44 17.75 0.88
CA ILE A 778 -28.75 19.12 1.30
C ILE A 778 -28.98 20.03 0.08
N GLN A 779 -28.12 19.93 -0.95
CA GLN A 779 -28.24 20.68 -2.20
C GLN A 779 -29.61 20.43 -2.85
N ALA A 780 -30.07 19.18 -2.88
CA ALA A 780 -31.35 18.80 -3.46
C ALA A 780 -32.57 19.45 -2.77
N SER A 781 -32.44 19.89 -1.51
CA SER A 781 -33.48 20.68 -0.82
C SER A 781 -33.65 22.10 -1.38
N GLY A 782 -32.61 22.62 -2.06
CA GLY A 782 -32.59 23.93 -2.73
C GLY A 782 -32.58 25.16 -1.82
N LYS A 783 -32.61 24.99 -0.49
CA LYS A 783 -32.82 26.08 0.48
C LYS A 783 -31.62 26.40 1.36
N TYR A 784 -30.60 25.55 1.41
CA TYR A 784 -29.49 25.67 2.35
C TYR A 784 -28.15 25.66 1.65
N SER A 785 -27.25 26.52 2.12
CA SER A 785 -25.81 26.40 1.83
C SER A 785 -25.20 25.39 2.80
N PHE A 786 -24.03 24.85 2.47
CA PHE A 786 -23.26 24.06 3.44
C PHE A 786 -21.77 24.25 3.28
N VAL A 787 -21.05 23.99 4.37
CA VAL A 787 -19.60 23.78 4.42
C VAL A 787 -19.34 22.57 5.29
N SER A 788 -18.17 21.94 5.16
CA SER A 788 -17.80 20.84 6.03
C SER A 788 -16.46 21.02 6.71
N CYS A 789 -16.26 20.30 7.81
CA CYS A 789 -15.01 20.22 8.56
C CYS A 789 -14.82 18.83 9.15
N SER A 790 -13.58 18.53 9.54
CA SER A 790 -13.26 17.41 10.41
C SER A 790 -13.80 17.66 11.83
N ASP A 791 -13.93 16.60 12.61
CA ASP A 791 -14.26 16.68 14.02
C ASP A 791 -13.13 17.32 14.85
N GLU A 792 -11.85 17.08 14.55
CA GLU A 792 -10.74 17.70 15.30
C GLU A 792 -10.66 19.21 15.06
N ALA A 793 -11.13 19.69 13.89
CA ALA A 793 -11.30 21.12 13.67
C ALA A 793 -12.35 21.74 14.62
N VAL A 794 -13.37 20.99 15.01
CA VAL A 794 -14.37 21.40 16.00
C VAL A 794 -13.77 21.33 17.41
N GLU A 795 -13.17 20.20 17.79
CA GLU A 795 -12.63 19.99 19.14
C GLU A 795 -11.51 20.96 19.50
N SER A 796 -10.66 21.31 18.53
CA SER A 796 -9.60 22.32 18.70
C SER A 796 -10.12 23.76 18.75
N GLY A 797 -11.42 23.98 18.53
CA GLY A 797 -12.06 25.30 18.49
C GLY A 797 -11.78 26.12 17.23
N ARG A 798 -11.18 25.50 16.19
CA ARG A 798 -10.95 26.14 14.88
C ARG A 798 -12.28 26.40 14.15
N VAL A 799 -13.25 25.51 14.30
CA VAL A 799 -14.64 25.67 13.85
C VAL A 799 -15.55 25.66 15.08
N LYS A 800 -16.48 26.60 15.16
CA LYS A 800 -17.44 26.71 16.26
C LYS A 800 -18.82 26.30 15.78
N LEU A 801 -19.45 25.34 16.47
CA LEU A 801 -20.80 24.87 16.14
C LEU A 801 -21.84 26.02 16.18
N ASN A 802 -21.72 26.92 17.16
CA ASN A 802 -22.62 28.07 17.35
C ASN A 802 -22.63 29.10 16.21
N ASP A 803 -21.71 29.02 15.26
CA ASP A 803 -21.72 29.88 14.07
C ASP A 803 -22.77 29.41 13.03
N TYR A 804 -23.38 28.24 13.24
CA TYR A 804 -24.29 27.60 12.31
C TYR A 804 -25.63 27.27 12.97
N PRO A 805 -26.78 27.47 12.29
CA PRO A 805 -28.10 27.13 12.83
C PRO A 805 -28.40 25.61 12.83
N VAL A 806 -27.68 24.85 12.00
CA VAL A 806 -27.83 23.40 11.84
C VAL A 806 -26.45 22.76 11.72
N VAL A 807 -26.23 21.68 12.47
CA VAL A 807 -25.06 20.80 12.38
C VAL A 807 -25.54 19.43 11.90
N ASP A 808 -24.83 18.86 10.93
CA ASP A 808 -24.99 17.49 10.44
C ASP A 808 -23.71 16.72 10.79
N PHE A 809 -23.78 15.82 11.77
CA PHE A 809 -22.63 15.11 12.30
C PHE A 809 -22.62 13.65 11.80
N ILE A 810 -21.67 13.36 10.92
CA ILE A 810 -21.48 12.06 10.28
C ILE A 810 -20.62 11.20 11.21
N LEU A 811 -21.15 10.06 11.64
CA LEU A 811 -20.45 9.09 12.48
C LEU A 811 -20.39 7.69 11.86
N GLY A 812 -20.93 7.45 10.66
CA GLY A 812 -20.74 6.21 9.91
C GLY A 812 -20.66 4.94 10.76
N LEU A 813 -19.50 4.27 10.74
CA LEU A 813 -19.16 3.15 11.62
C LEU A 813 -18.15 3.54 12.72
N GLU A 814 -18.01 4.83 13.01
CA GLU A 814 -17.17 5.38 14.07
C GLU A 814 -17.46 4.68 15.39
N LYS A 815 -16.39 4.30 16.11
CA LYS A 815 -16.46 3.47 17.32
C LYS A 815 -15.08 3.37 17.95
N GLU A 816 -15.02 3.62 19.25
CA GLU A 816 -13.80 3.56 20.03
C GLU A 816 -13.03 2.25 19.80
N SER A 817 -11.73 2.39 19.50
CA SER A 817 -10.84 1.24 19.34
C SER A 817 -10.79 0.42 20.63
N ALA A 818 -10.82 -0.91 20.51
CA ALA A 818 -10.77 -1.76 21.70
C ALA A 818 -9.40 -1.58 22.42
N PRO A 819 -9.38 -1.31 23.74
CA PRO A 819 -8.16 -0.98 24.49
C PRO A 819 -7.07 -2.06 24.45
N GLU A 820 -7.44 -3.30 24.16
CA GLU A 820 -6.53 -4.46 24.08
C GLU A 820 -5.51 -4.33 22.93
N TYR A 821 -5.81 -3.53 21.91
CA TYR A 821 -4.97 -3.38 20.71
C TYR A 821 -4.11 -2.13 20.71
N ASN A 822 -4.54 -1.08 21.41
CA ASN A 822 -3.77 0.15 21.58
C ASN A 822 -4.03 0.76 22.98
N PRO A 823 -3.41 0.22 24.05
CA PRO A 823 -3.71 0.61 25.41
C PRO A 823 -3.46 2.10 25.65
N GLY A 824 -4.50 2.84 26.03
CA GLY A 824 -4.42 4.27 26.32
C GLY A 824 -4.67 5.19 25.13
N ASN A 825 -5.01 4.64 23.96
CA ASN A 825 -5.45 5.42 22.80
C ASN A 825 -6.96 5.27 22.59
N THR A 826 -7.70 6.37 22.69
CA THR A 826 -9.16 6.43 22.47
C THR A 826 -9.46 6.89 21.03
N ASP A 827 -8.73 6.35 20.06
CA ASP A 827 -9.00 6.61 18.65
C ASP A 827 -10.44 6.20 18.33
N TYR A 828 -11.07 6.97 17.46
CA TYR A 828 -12.37 6.67 16.86
C TYR A 828 -13.58 6.75 17.79
N LYS A 829 -13.48 7.43 18.94
CA LYS A 829 -14.61 7.58 19.87
C LYS A 829 -15.76 8.36 19.24
N THR A 830 -16.98 7.81 19.22
CA THR A 830 -18.14 8.47 18.58
C THR A 830 -18.41 9.88 19.13
N PHE A 831 -18.28 10.06 20.45
CA PHE A 831 -18.38 11.36 21.11
C PHE A 831 -17.34 11.44 22.22
N THR A 832 -16.20 12.07 21.95
CA THR A 832 -15.22 12.35 23.00
C THR A 832 -15.85 13.22 24.10
N PRO A 833 -15.31 13.24 25.32
CA PRO A 833 -15.78 14.15 26.37
C PRO A 833 -15.81 15.63 25.95
N VAL A 834 -14.86 16.04 25.10
CA VAL A 834 -14.80 17.41 24.56
C VAL A 834 -15.96 17.64 23.59
N MET A 835 -16.19 16.72 22.65
CA MET A 835 -17.30 16.81 21.71
C MET A 835 -18.66 16.81 22.41
N GLN A 836 -18.86 15.96 23.43
CA GLN A 836 -20.08 15.94 24.26
C GLN A 836 -20.36 17.32 24.87
N GLN A 837 -19.33 17.96 25.42
CA GLN A 837 -19.45 19.31 25.99
C GLN A 837 -19.81 20.35 24.92
N LEU A 838 -19.16 20.31 23.75
CA LEU A 838 -19.40 21.26 22.66
C LEU A 838 -20.83 21.12 22.09
N ILE A 839 -21.30 19.90 21.90
CA ILE A 839 -22.68 19.63 21.44
C ILE A 839 -23.70 20.08 22.49
N ASN A 840 -23.46 19.80 23.77
CA ASN A 840 -24.36 20.24 24.85
C ASN A 840 -24.49 21.78 24.86
N LEU A 841 -23.38 22.51 24.79
CA LEU A 841 -23.39 23.97 24.73
C LEU A 841 -24.11 24.50 23.47
N TYR A 842 -23.91 23.84 22.32
CA TYR A 842 -24.58 24.18 21.07
C TYR A 842 -26.10 24.01 21.16
N CYS A 843 -26.56 22.86 21.67
CA CYS A 843 -27.98 22.59 21.88
C CYS A 843 -28.60 23.55 22.91
N GLN A 844 -27.90 23.87 24.01
CA GLN A 844 -28.37 24.84 24.99
C GLN A 844 -28.53 26.26 24.42
N ALA A 845 -27.74 26.61 23.40
CA ALA A 845 -27.85 27.87 22.67
C ALA A 845 -28.97 27.86 21.59
N GLY A 846 -29.73 26.77 21.46
CA GLY A 846 -30.82 26.63 20.49
C GLY A 846 -30.40 26.06 19.13
N GLY A 847 -29.17 25.56 19.01
CA GLY A 847 -28.66 24.93 17.79
C GLY A 847 -29.34 23.60 17.47
N ASN A 848 -29.60 23.32 16.18
CA ASN A 848 -30.21 22.07 15.74
C ASN A 848 -29.15 21.09 15.24
N ILE A 849 -29.30 19.79 15.55
CA ILE A 849 -28.32 18.78 15.18
C ILE A 849 -28.94 17.52 14.56
N LEU A 850 -28.40 17.09 13.43
CA LEU A 850 -28.54 15.75 12.86
C LEU A 850 -27.32 14.92 13.25
N VAL A 851 -27.54 13.69 13.72
CA VAL A 851 -26.50 12.69 14.00
C VAL A 851 -26.86 11.40 13.27
N SER A 852 -25.91 10.76 12.59
CA SER A 852 -26.13 9.44 11.96
C SER A 852 -24.91 8.52 12.05
N GLY A 853 -25.11 7.30 12.55
CA GLY A 853 -24.07 6.27 12.64
C GLY A 853 -24.54 4.95 13.26
N SER A 854 -23.71 3.90 13.22
CA SER A 854 -24.05 2.52 13.64
C SER A 854 -23.47 2.07 14.99
N TYR A 855 -22.88 2.98 15.78
CA TYR A 855 -22.37 2.68 17.14
C TYR A 855 -22.57 3.83 18.13
N ILE A 856 -23.44 4.80 17.78
CA ILE A 856 -23.72 5.99 18.58
C ILE A 856 -24.41 5.70 19.92
N GLY A 857 -24.98 4.52 20.10
CA GLY A 857 -25.57 4.03 21.34
C GLY A 857 -24.62 3.11 22.10
N SER A 858 -24.15 2.02 21.48
CA SER A 858 -23.31 1.01 22.15
C SER A 858 -21.96 1.56 22.60
N ASP A 859 -21.32 2.44 21.82
CA ASP A 859 -20.07 3.11 22.21
C ASP A 859 -20.28 4.15 23.32
N MET A 860 -21.53 4.50 23.65
CA MET A 860 -21.90 5.49 24.67
C MET A 860 -22.40 4.83 25.96
N THR A 861 -21.92 3.63 26.26
CA THR A 861 -22.31 2.85 27.45
C THR A 861 -21.17 2.61 28.44
N HIS A 862 -19.98 3.15 28.20
CA HIS A 862 -18.80 2.93 29.04
C HIS A 862 -18.86 3.72 30.36
N SER A 863 -19.62 4.81 30.43
CA SER A 863 -19.82 5.56 31.68
C SER A 863 -21.24 6.14 31.85
N PRO A 864 -21.67 6.44 33.10
CA PRO A 864 -22.93 7.15 33.34
C PRO A 864 -23.00 8.52 32.67
N ALA A 865 -21.86 9.21 32.49
CA ALA A 865 -21.82 10.53 31.85
C ALA A 865 -22.19 10.46 30.37
N GLU A 866 -21.75 9.42 29.66
CA GLU A 866 -22.11 9.18 28.25
C GLU A 866 -23.60 8.92 28.10
N GLN A 867 -24.17 8.09 28.98
CA GLN A 867 -25.61 7.78 28.97
C GLN A 867 -26.45 9.03 29.30
N VAL A 868 -26.00 9.85 30.26
CA VAL A 868 -26.63 11.15 30.56
C VAL A 868 -26.56 12.07 29.35
N PHE A 869 -25.43 12.12 28.63
CA PHE A 869 -25.32 12.91 27.40
C PHE A 869 -26.32 12.47 26.32
N THR A 870 -26.40 11.18 26.01
CA THR A 870 -27.34 10.69 24.98
C THR A 870 -28.79 10.88 25.40
N HIS A 871 -29.12 10.63 26.67
CA HIS A 871 -30.48 10.78 27.22
C HIS A 871 -30.91 12.25 27.32
N ASP A 872 -30.10 13.11 27.93
CA ASP A 872 -30.50 14.49 28.25
C ASP A 872 -30.23 15.48 27.12
N VAL A 873 -29.21 15.25 26.29
CA VAL A 873 -28.84 16.15 25.19
C VAL A 873 -29.37 15.63 23.85
N LEU A 874 -29.05 14.40 23.47
CA LEU A 874 -29.46 13.87 22.16
C LEU A 874 -30.88 13.28 22.14
N LYS A 875 -31.48 13.10 23.34
CA LYS A 875 -32.86 12.65 23.58
C LYS A 875 -33.15 11.21 23.16
N TYR A 876 -32.20 10.32 23.39
CA TYR A 876 -32.41 8.89 23.20
C TYR A 876 -31.72 8.01 24.24
N ASP A 877 -32.26 6.79 24.39
CA ASP A 877 -31.64 5.68 25.08
C ASP A 877 -31.20 4.59 24.11
N PHE A 878 -30.11 3.89 24.43
CA PHE A 878 -29.64 2.76 23.66
C PHE A 878 -30.54 1.52 23.89
N GLY A 879 -31.23 1.11 22.84
CA GLY A 879 -32.14 -0.05 22.86
C GLY A 879 -31.49 -1.36 22.45
N GLY A 880 -30.18 -1.44 22.19
CA GLY A 880 -29.50 -2.60 21.60
C GLY A 880 -29.37 -2.51 20.07
N THR A 881 -28.93 -3.58 19.41
CA THR A 881 -28.66 -3.60 17.96
C THR A 881 -29.63 -4.48 17.18
N GLN A 882 -29.74 -4.22 15.87
CA GLN A 882 -30.47 -5.04 14.90
C GLN A 882 -29.54 -6.06 14.21
N ALA A 883 -28.56 -6.62 14.92
CA ALA A 883 -27.56 -7.55 14.37
C ALA A 883 -28.16 -8.91 13.95
N ASN A 884 -29.30 -9.29 14.52
CA ASN A 884 -29.95 -10.59 14.26
C ASN A 884 -30.76 -10.63 12.96
N SER A 885 -30.84 -9.50 12.22
CA SER A 885 -31.55 -9.41 10.95
C SER A 885 -30.62 -8.93 9.84
N LEU A 886 -30.71 -9.64 8.70
CA LEU A 886 -30.08 -9.22 7.44
C LEU A 886 -30.97 -8.29 6.63
N SER A 887 -32.20 -7.99 7.08
CA SER A 887 -32.99 -6.92 6.47
C SER A 887 -32.28 -5.60 6.71
N GLY A 888 -32.07 -4.84 5.64
CA GLY A 888 -31.64 -3.44 5.72
C GLY A 888 -32.76 -2.46 5.50
N GLU A 889 -34.01 -2.93 5.47
CA GLU A 889 -35.17 -2.11 5.16
C GLU A 889 -35.60 -1.26 6.36
N ILE A 890 -35.81 0.03 6.10
CA ILE A 890 -36.17 1.05 7.09
C ILE A 890 -37.37 1.80 6.55
N TYR A 891 -38.36 2.04 7.42
CA TYR A 891 -39.56 2.80 7.11
C TYR A 891 -39.67 4.04 8.00
N GLY A 892 -40.01 5.17 7.40
CA GLY A 892 -40.31 6.41 8.12
C GLY A 892 -40.58 7.57 7.18
N ALA A 893 -41.23 8.62 7.69
CA ALA A 893 -41.68 9.76 6.88
C ALA A 893 -42.50 9.38 5.62
N GLY A 894 -43.23 8.26 5.67
CA GLY A 894 -44.05 7.76 4.56
C GLY A 894 -43.26 7.07 3.43
N ARG A 895 -42.02 6.64 3.70
CA ARG A 895 -41.13 6.04 2.70
C ARG A 895 -40.42 4.82 3.25
N THR A 896 -40.00 3.95 2.33
CA THR A 896 -39.19 2.75 2.62
C THR A 896 -37.92 2.82 1.80
N PHE A 897 -36.77 2.58 2.44
CA PHE A 897 -35.46 2.50 1.79
C PHE A 897 -34.60 1.43 2.47
N SER A 898 -33.41 1.17 1.90
CA SER A 898 -32.51 0.14 2.41
C SER A 898 -31.08 0.62 2.62
N ILE A 899 -30.38 -0.05 3.54
CA ILE A 899 -28.94 0.08 3.80
C ILE A 899 -28.22 -1.27 3.57
N PRO A 900 -26.93 -1.27 3.18
CA PRO A 900 -26.15 -2.48 2.97
C PRO A 900 -25.83 -3.18 4.30
N ARG A 901 -26.23 -4.44 4.44
CA ARG A 901 -26.03 -5.23 5.67
C ARG A 901 -24.81 -6.14 5.64
N THR A 902 -24.30 -6.40 4.44
CA THR A 902 -23.24 -7.38 4.19
C THR A 902 -22.15 -6.77 3.30
N LEU A 903 -20.96 -7.37 3.34
CA LEU A 903 -19.82 -6.98 2.51
C LEU A 903 -20.19 -6.98 1.01
N ASN A 904 -19.84 -5.89 0.33
CA ASN A 904 -20.12 -5.68 -1.09
C ASN A 904 -19.05 -4.72 -1.69
N GLU A 905 -19.14 -4.46 -2.99
CA GLU A 905 -18.14 -3.66 -3.73
C GLU A 905 -18.55 -2.17 -3.89
N GLU A 906 -19.76 -1.80 -3.50
CA GLU A 906 -20.35 -0.47 -3.75
C GLU A 906 -20.21 0.48 -2.55
N SER A 907 -20.41 -0.04 -1.33
CA SER A 907 -20.36 0.74 -0.08
C SER A 907 -19.99 -0.15 1.11
N TYR A 908 -19.42 0.44 2.15
CA TYR A 908 -19.10 -0.30 3.38
C TYR A 908 -20.36 -0.96 3.97
N ALA A 909 -20.19 -2.13 4.60
CA ALA A 909 -21.29 -2.87 5.20
C ALA A 909 -21.65 -2.30 6.58
N VAL A 910 -22.95 -2.21 6.87
CA VAL A 910 -23.45 -1.88 8.21
C VAL A 910 -23.95 -3.20 8.81
N PRO A 911 -23.21 -3.95 9.63
CA PRO A 911 -23.67 -5.27 10.11
C PRO A 911 -24.64 -5.19 11.30
N ALA A 912 -24.55 -4.14 12.13
CA ALA A 912 -25.30 -4.06 13.39
C ALA A 912 -25.75 -2.62 13.71
N PRO A 913 -26.80 -2.12 13.04
CA PRO A 913 -27.33 -0.79 13.21
C PRO A 913 -28.12 -0.78 14.51
N GLU A 914 -28.29 0.38 15.09
CA GLU A 914 -28.69 0.52 16.47
C GLU A 914 -30.15 0.93 16.61
N ARG A 915 -30.75 0.40 17.68
CA ARG A 915 -32.09 0.76 18.10
C ARG A 915 -31.96 1.96 19.03
N ILE A 916 -32.41 3.11 18.56
CA ILE A 916 -32.28 4.39 19.25
C ILE A 916 -33.66 4.76 19.77
N LEU A 917 -33.90 4.53 21.06
CA LEU A 917 -35.21 4.67 21.69
C LEU A 917 -35.46 6.12 22.10
N PRO A 918 -36.61 6.72 21.77
CA PRO A 918 -36.86 8.12 22.07
C PRO A 918 -37.10 8.37 23.56
N VAL A 919 -36.47 9.42 24.11
CA VAL A 919 -36.74 9.94 25.45
C VAL A 919 -37.80 11.04 25.35
N ALA A 920 -38.94 10.88 26.05
CA ALA A 920 -40.06 11.82 25.96
C ALA A 920 -39.62 13.27 26.24
N PRO A 921 -40.11 14.27 25.47
CA PRO A 921 -41.14 14.21 24.44
C PRO A 921 -40.62 13.91 23.01
N ALA A 922 -39.41 13.34 22.85
CA ALA A 922 -38.96 12.86 21.55
C ALA A 922 -39.84 11.70 21.04
N PHE A 923 -39.84 11.47 19.73
CA PHE A 923 -40.62 10.40 19.09
C PHE A 923 -39.78 9.67 18.04
N SER A 924 -40.16 8.43 17.74
CA SER A 924 -39.49 7.64 16.71
C SER A 924 -39.81 8.20 15.32
N SER A 925 -38.78 8.53 14.55
CA SER A 925 -38.88 9.11 13.21
C SER A 925 -38.78 8.05 12.10
N PHE A 926 -38.05 6.97 12.38
CA PHE A 926 -37.84 5.82 11.52
C PHE A 926 -37.90 4.54 12.34
N VAL A 927 -38.33 3.45 11.71
CA VAL A 927 -38.34 2.09 12.28
C VAL A 927 -37.67 1.10 11.34
N TYR A 928 -36.95 0.13 11.91
CA TYR A 928 -36.57 -1.07 11.18
C TYR A 928 -37.84 -1.88 10.93
N THR A 929 -38.11 -2.25 9.67
CA THR A 929 -39.37 -2.94 9.33
C THR A 929 -39.45 -4.31 9.97
N ASP A 930 -38.30 -4.99 10.10
CA ASP A 930 -38.17 -6.21 10.88
C ASP A 930 -38.14 -5.91 12.39
N GLY A 931 -39.21 -6.30 13.09
CA GLY A 931 -39.37 -6.10 14.53
C GLY A 931 -39.94 -4.72 14.94
N SER A 932 -40.20 -3.81 14.00
CA SER A 932 -40.80 -2.49 14.24
C SER A 932 -40.10 -1.68 15.35
N GLN A 933 -38.78 -1.80 15.43
CA GLN A 933 -37.95 -1.13 16.43
C GLN A 933 -37.51 0.25 15.94
N SER A 934 -37.34 1.21 16.86
CA SER A 934 -36.92 2.57 16.51
C SER A 934 -35.53 2.59 15.87
N ALA A 935 -35.45 3.04 14.61
CA ALA A 935 -34.22 3.24 13.85
C ALA A 935 -33.73 4.70 13.90
N GLY A 936 -34.59 5.62 14.34
CA GLY A 936 -34.22 7.01 14.55
C GLY A 936 -35.22 7.75 15.42
N THR A 937 -34.75 8.83 16.03
CA THR A 937 -35.48 9.65 16.98
C THR A 937 -35.46 11.11 16.54
N ALA A 938 -36.57 11.82 16.74
CA ALA A 938 -36.67 13.25 16.54
C ALA A 938 -37.21 13.93 17.80
N TYR A 939 -36.58 15.03 18.20
CA TYR A 939 -36.96 15.84 19.36
C TYR A 939 -37.18 17.30 18.96
N LYS A 940 -38.21 17.92 19.51
CA LYS A 940 -38.52 19.35 19.33
C LYS A 940 -38.80 20.01 20.67
N GLY A 941 -37.89 20.87 21.11
CA GLY A 941 -38.03 21.70 22.30
C GLY A 941 -37.33 23.05 22.11
N ASN A 942 -36.51 23.47 23.08
CA ASN A 942 -35.69 24.69 22.98
C ASN A 942 -34.62 24.60 21.87
N TYR A 943 -34.26 23.38 21.50
CA TYR A 943 -33.49 23.01 20.32
C TYR A 943 -34.13 21.77 19.70
N LYS A 944 -33.64 21.34 18.55
CA LYS A 944 -34.14 20.15 17.86
C LYS A 944 -33.00 19.17 17.59
N THR A 945 -33.25 17.89 17.82
CA THR A 945 -32.34 16.80 17.45
C THR A 945 -33.02 15.86 16.48
N PHE A 946 -32.23 15.30 15.57
CA PHE A 946 -32.63 14.21 14.71
C PHE A 946 -31.49 13.19 14.72
N VAL A 947 -31.73 12.01 15.28
CA VAL A 947 -30.68 11.01 15.52
C VAL A 947 -31.04 9.72 14.81
N LEU A 948 -30.15 9.20 13.98
CA LEU A 948 -30.31 7.96 13.21
C LEU A 948 -29.36 6.90 13.75
N GLY A 949 -29.89 5.74 14.13
CA GLY A 949 -29.11 4.55 14.54
C GLY A 949 -28.49 3.80 13.37
N PHE A 950 -28.40 4.44 12.21
CA PHE A 950 -27.74 3.93 11.02
C PHE A 950 -27.07 5.10 10.28
N PRO A 951 -26.04 4.84 9.47
CA PRO A 951 -25.38 5.89 8.70
C PRO A 951 -26.27 6.41 7.57
N PHE A 952 -26.47 7.73 7.51
CA PHE A 952 -27.32 8.34 6.47
C PHE A 952 -26.74 8.12 5.06
N GLU A 953 -25.43 8.21 4.92
CA GLU A 953 -24.70 7.98 3.69
C GLU A 953 -24.88 6.56 3.13
N SER A 954 -25.26 5.59 3.98
CA SER A 954 -25.45 4.19 3.61
C SER A 954 -26.83 3.90 2.98
N ILE A 955 -27.78 4.84 3.01
CA ILE A 955 -29.06 4.70 2.30
C ILE A 955 -28.75 4.57 0.81
N THR A 956 -29.12 3.47 0.18
CA THR A 956 -28.65 3.11 -1.18
C THR A 956 -29.10 4.09 -2.27
N SER A 957 -30.36 4.53 -2.23
CA SER A 957 -30.95 5.42 -3.24
C SER A 957 -30.61 6.89 -2.99
N GLU A 958 -30.00 7.55 -3.98
CA GLU A 958 -29.75 9.01 -3.94
C GLU A 958 -31.04 9.82 -3.80
N GLN A 959 -32.11 9.39 -4.50
CA GLN A 959 -33.40 10.04 -4.42
C GLN A 959 -33.98 9.96 -3.01
N GLU A 960 -33.91 8.79 -2.36
CA GLU A 960 -34.40 8.62 -1.00
C GLU A 960 -33.55 9.42 0.00
N ARG A 961 -32.21 9.42 -0.14
CA ARG A 961 -31.32 10.29 0.65
C ARG A 961 -31.75 11.75 0.58
N ALA A 962 -31.91 12.29 -0.63
CA ALA A 962 -32.34 13.67 -0.83
C ALA A 962 -33.69 13.98 -0.16
N GLN A 963 -34.65 13.04 -0.25
CA GLN A 963 -35.97 13.21 0.33
C GLN A 963 -35.99 13.10 1.86
N VAL A 964 -35.18 12.22 2.44
CA VAL A 964 -34.99 12.12 3.89
C VAL A 964 -34.34 13.40 4.43
N MET A 965 -33.23 13.85 3.82
CA MET A 965 -32.56 15.09 4.22
C MET A 965 -33.48 16.31 4.13
N ALA A 966 -34.26 16.44 3.05
CA ALA A 966 -35.25 17.50 2.92
C ALA A 966 -36.32 17.47 4.04
N GLY A 967 -36.73 16.28 4.47
CA GLY A 967 -37.63 16.09 5.61
C GLY A 967 -37.02 16.54 6.94
N ILE A 968 -35.76 16.18 7.19
CA ILE A 968 -35.01 16.57 8.40
C ILE A 968 -34.82 18.09 8.45
N LEU A 969 -34.38 18.72 7.36
CA LEU A 969 -34.21 20.17 7.30
C LEU A 969 -35.53 20.91 7.50
N LYS A 970 -36.64 20.39 6.94
CA LYS A 970 -37.98 20.94 7.18
C LYS A 970 -38.44 20.80 8.64
N PHE A 971 -38.03 19.75 9.34
CA PHE A 971 -38.30 19.59 10.77
C PHE A 971 -37.55 20.64 11.61
N PHE A 972 -36.35 21.03 11.17
CA PHE A 972 -35.57 22.10 11.80
C PHE A 972 -36.07 23.52 11.53
N GLU A 973 -36.92 23.73 10.51
CA GLU A 973 -37.77 24.94 10.39
C GLU A 973 -38.83 24.95 11.52
#